data_AF-A0A3D3ERD9-F1
#
_entry.id   AF-A0A3D3ERD9-F1
#
_cell.length_a   1.000
_cell.length_b   1.000
_cell.length_c   1.000
_cell.angle_alpha   90.00
_cell.angle_beta   90.00
_cell.angle_gamma   90.00
#
_symmetry.space_group_name_H-M   'P 1'
#
loop_
_entity.id
_entity.type
_entity.pdbx_description
1 polymer ?
#
loop_
_entity_poly.entity_id
_entity_poly.type
_entity_poly.pdbx_seq_one_letter_code
_entity_poly.pdbx_strand_id
1 'polypeptide(L)'
;MMKEKRMRITMITVVLSMLIAAISGCSKKKPDETPVGAETVTTAPDEAGDTNDTDASLGEVKVLRWGTHWVAGLDPNYKDPTTGEYTLDEATRQASLAALQAAKDQLNVEVEFIQYATDTRSELITSVLANNPVCDIAILWGGSENTVLSQNILQPLDDYEDMFSDSEYSWMLYDKMYGHNYFLTSKQAFIPRWPLIYNATMIEKVDSLKDADGNTIYPTTLFKEGNWTWSTFKDYISKIKTYYANTAAPDACEFKTVQAYETDHRFAGLSAMFAAGGSIYGADGVKADSAAALKGTSFIKELMDAGVMTDCGLYDDGYTPKWCQGASDFQNGGTVFTDCPDWWIGGTSSAAAERGESVGIIPWPRPDDMSADDPNYRQVLTVGDSIGILKGVDAETTKLALEFLKVYYSTYYKTLGGVDSISAYKDSAATDQAAGFGFDIFNEKYGDDLLSAFQYVANQTIPNDYSDLLGYRGIWDDIFGKSLYGIDGYASYEVSIAANKNLFTDLASKMETILSSDEIRDNIAPNISVTDPLVFPAGTDPSTIAFSDYISIVDAVDGTLDATAAAYDYSATDFTKVGSYSDGLKVKEADKSGNEASMNAAIVIYNPDNKTAPTVTPVDGYRTIKMDEDASAIAWKGDFIASAVDADGLDVSANITADISSLDTSTPDEYDVVITVTDFAGNSSNVTLKVTVAAADE
;
A
#
# COMPACT_ATOMS: atom_id res chain seq x y z
N MET A 1 23.36 -48.74 -10.90
CA MET A 1 24.41 -48.72 -11.94
C MET A 1 24.09 -47.57 -12.87
N MET A 2 24.91 -46.50 -12.84
CA MET A 2 25.15 -45.43 -13.86
C MET A 2 24.11 -45.24 -14.99
N LYS A 3 23.65 -44.04 -15.39
CA LYS A 3 24.36 -42.75 -15.54
C LYS A 3 23.37 -41.66 -15.99
N GLU A 4 23.67 -40.43 -15.59
CA GLU A 4 23.30 -39.09 -16.10
C GLU A 4 22.98 -38.95 -17.61
N LYS A 5 22.09 -38.01 -18.00
CA LYS A 5 22.50 -36.68 -18.54
C LYS A 5 21.33 -35.80 -19.04
N ARG A 6 21.42 -34.51 -18.67
CA ARG A 6 20.77 -33.31 -19.24
C ARG A 6 21.02 -33.14 -20.75
N MET A 7 20.10 -32.52 -21.50
CA MET A 7 20.34 -31.29 -22.29
C MET A 7 19.13 -30.77 -23.08
N ARG A 8 18.90 -29.45 -22.90
CA ARG A 8 18.38 -28.38 -23.79
C ARG A 8 17.94 -28.74 -25.22
N ILE A 9 16.80 -28.16 -25.65
CA ILE A 9 16.48 -27.91 -27.06
C ILE A 9 16.15 -26.43 -27.26
N THR A 10 16.98 -25.79 -28.08
CA THR A 10 16.81 -24.52 -28.78
C THR A 10 15.86 -24.73 -29.97
N MET A 11 14.94 -23.82 -30.27
CA MET A 11 14.19 -23.83 -31.54
C MET A 11 14.50 -22.59 -32.38
N ILE A 12 15.03 -22.85 -33.58
CA ILE A 12 15.29 -21.93 -34.68
C ILE A 12 14.12 -22.02 -35.68
N THR A 13 13.61 -20.84 -36.04
CA THR A 13 13.08 -20.33 -37.32
C THR A 13 12.77 -21.31 -38.46
N VAL A 14 11.56 -21.18 -39.03
CA VAL A 14 11.22 -21.63 -40.40
C VAL A 14 10.69 -20.44 -41.20
N VAL A 15 11.31 -20.22 -42.37
CA VAL A 15 10.91 -19.31 -43.45
C VAL A 15 10.55 -20.16 -44.67
N LEU A 16 9.46 -19.83 -45.39
CA LEU A 16 9.30 -19.96 -46.86
C LEU A 16 7.95 -19.27 -47.28
N SER A 17 7.89 -18.14 -47.99
CA SER A 17 8.13 -17.81 -49.43
C SER A 17 6.93 -18.00 -50.38
N MET A 18 6.52 -16.91 -51.07
CA MET A 18 6.30 -16.69 -52.53
C MET A 18 5.30 -15.51 -52.74
N LEU A 19 5.53 -14.37 -53.42
CA LEU A 19 6.08 -13.90 -54.72
C LEU A 19 5.01 -13.41 -55.74
N ILE A 20 4.88 -12.07 -55.84
CA ILE A 20 4.81 -11.14 -57.02
C ILE A 20 3.75 -11.29 -58.16
N ALA A 21 2.98 -10.21 -58.45
CA ALA A 21 2.95 -9.39 -59.70
C ALA A 21 1.67 -8.51 -59.83
N ALA A 22 1.77 -7.16 -59.78
CA ALA A 22 1.69 -6.16 -60.88
C ALA A 22 0.23 -5.76 -61.31
N ILE A 23 -0.20 -4.49 -61.45
CA ILE A 23 0.03 -3.44 -62.50
C ILE A 23 -0.86 -2.21 -62.10
N SER A 24 -0.43 -0.93 -61.97
CA SER A 24 -0.49 0.23 -62.93
C SER A 24 -0.50 1.53 -62.07
N GLY A 25 0.35 2.56 -62.22
CA GLY A 25 0.40 3.59 -63.30
C GLY A 25 -0.71 4.66 -63.11
N CYS A 26 -0.51 5.96 -62.90
CA CYS A 26 0.38 6.93 -63.55
C CYS A 26 0.55 8.26 -62.76
N SER A 27 1.63 8.96 -63.09
CA SER A 27 2.26 10.15 -62.49
C SER A 27 1.95 11.47 -63.21
N LYS A 28 2.41 12.62 -62.64
CA LYS A 28 3.05 13.79 -63.31
C LYS A 28 3.50 14.82 -62.24
N LYS A 29 4.80 15.00 -61.95
CA LYS A 29 5.90 15.76 -62.63
C LYS A 29 5.92 17.30 -62.39
N LYS A 30 6.95 17.77 -61.66
CA LYS A 30 7.76 19.01 -61.88
C LYS A 30 8.93 18.65 -62.86
N PRO A 31 9.94 19.50 -63.16
CA PRO A 31 10.07 20.93 -63.56
C PRO A 31 10.94 21.06 -64.86
N ASP A 32 11.40 22.26 -65.25
CA ASP A 32 12.61 22.55 -66.08
C ASP A 32 12.96 24.03 -65.82
N GLU A 33 14.11 24.47 -65.29
CA GLU A 33 15.55 24.39 -65.65
C GLU A 33 16.11 25.60 -66.47
N THR A 34 16.86 26.47 -65.76
CA THR A 34 18.17 27.13 -66.12
C THR A 34 18.28 28.19 -67.25
N PRO A 35 19.42 28.94 -67.41
CA PRO A 35 20.56 29.29 -66.51
C PRO A 35 21.08 30.77 -66.65
N VAL A 36 22.26 31.03 -66.04
CA VAL A 36 23.30 32.07 -66.35
C VAL A 36 23.11 33.41 -65.61
N GLY A 37 24.08 34.03 -64.92
CA GLY A 37 25.51 33.83 -64.68
C GLY A 37 26.16 35.20 -64.31
N ALA A 38 27.36 35.15 -63.70
CA ALA A 38 28.35 36.23 -63.48
C ALA A 38 28.42 36.91 -62.09
N GLU A 39 29.56 36.66 -61.41
CA GLU A 39 30.55 37.60 -60.82
C GLU A 39 30.04 38.98 -60.31
N THR A 40 30.38 39.51 -59.13
CA THR A 40 31.67 39.49 -58.41
C THR A 40 31.45 39.90 -56.94
N VAL A 41 32.38 39.48 -56.08
CA VAL A 41 32.55 39.81 -54.66
C VAL A 41 32.81 41.31 -54.43
N THR A 42 32.13 41.91 -53.43
CA THR A 42 32.76 42.71 -52.36
C THR A 42 31.79 43.04 -51.21
N THR A 43 32.21 42.62 -50.00
CA THR A 43 32.05 43.25 -48.66
C THR A 43 30.67 43.36 -47.99
N ALA A 44 30.52 42.55 -46.93
CA ALA A 44 29.57 42.60 -45.81
C ALA A 44 29.76 43.88 -44.92
N PRO A 45 28.92 44.20 -43.91
CA PRO A 45 27.97 43.31 -43.21
C PRO A 45 26.61 43.91 -42.75
N ASP A 46 25.79 43.00 -42.20
CA ASP A 46 24.65 43.15 -41.29
C ASP A 46 23.31 43.63 -41.85
N GLU A 47 22.40 42.68 -42.11
CA GLU A 47 21.29 42.36 -41.20
C GLU A 47 20.44 41.17 -41.72
N ALA A 48 19.93 40.39 -40.76
CA ALA A 48 18.78 39.47 -40.83
C ALA A 48 18.87 38.17 -41.66
N GLY A 49 18.34 37.10 -41.07
CA GLY A 49 18.14 35.78 -41.69
C GLY A 49 17.93 34.74 -40.59
N ASP A 50 16.78 34.77 -39.94
CA ASP A 50 15.62 33.92 -40.29
C ASP A 50 15.88 32.46 -39.92
N THR A 51 15.26 32.11 -38.80
CA THR A 51 15.29 30.84 -38.10
C THR A 51 14.63 29.76 -38.94
N ASN A 52 15.38 28.72 -39.27
CA ASN A 52 14.87 27.35 -39.44
C ASN A 52 16.07 26.41 -39.37
N ASP A 53 16.41 25.99 -38.15
CA ASP A 53 17.27 24.84 -37.91
C ASP A 53 16.51 23.90 -36.95
N THR A 54 15.65 23.07 -37.52
CA THR A 54 15.11 21.86 -36.89
C THR A 54 15.72 20.68 -37.59
N ASP A 55 16.86 20.20 -37.10
CA ASP A 55 17.13 18.76 -36.90
C ASP A 55 18.45 18.61 -36.12
N ALA A 56 18.43 18.90 -34.82
CA ALA A 56 19.49 18.42 -33.94
C ALA A 56 19.16 16.95 -33.66
N SER A 57 19.85 16.03 -34.33
CA SER A 57 19.69 14.60 -34.06
C SER A 57 20.00 14.34 -32.58
N LEU A 58 18.96 14.12 -31.77
CA LEU A 58 19.10 13.51 -30.45
C LEU A 58 19.88 12.20 -30.67
N GLY A 59 20.89 11.94 -29.83
CA GLY A 59 21.86 10.86 -30.05
C GLY A 59 21.27 9.44 -30.03
N GLU A 60 22.05 8.45 -29.59
CA GLU A 60 21.50 7.10 -29.39
C GLU A 60 20.37 7.13 -28.33
N VAL A 61 19.30 6.37 -28.56
CA VAL A 61 18.17 6.25 -27.63
C VAL A 61 18.68 5.67 -26.32
N LYS A 62 18.36 6.32 -25.19
CA LYS A 62 18.70 5.83 -23.86
C LYS A 62 17.53 5.05 -23.28
N VAL A 63 17.80 3.91 -22.63
CA VAL A 63 16.78 3.10 -21.96
C VAL A 63 16.95 3.27 -20.45
N LEU A 64 15.90 3.74 -19.77
CA LEU A 64 15.83 3.77 -18.31
C LEU A 64 15.07 2.55 -17.79
N ARG A 65 15.60 1.90 -16.75
CA ARG A 65 14.95 0.80 -16.06
C ARG A 65 14.13 1.33 -14.89
N TRP A 66 12.82 1.20 -14.98
CA TRP A 66 11.88 1.66 -13.95
C TRP A 66 11.36 0.46 -13.15
N GLY A 67 11.91 0.28 -11.96
CA GLY A 67 11.62 -0.84 -11.07
C GLY A 67 10.43 -0.62 -10.16
N THR A 68 9.63 -1.66 -9.95
CA THR A 68 8.51 -1.68 -9.02
C THR A 68 8.21 -3.10 -8.51
N HIS A 69 7.54 -3.17 -7.37
CA HIS A 69 6.98 -4.40 -6.82
C HIS A 69 5.65 -4.81 -7.48
N TRP A 70 5.05 -3.93 -8.30
CA TRP A 70 3.79 -4.19 -8.99
C TRP A 70 3.77 -3.56 -10.39
N VAL A 71 4.32 -4.25 -11.39
CA VAL A 71 4.42 -3.76 -12.77
C VAL A 71 3.06 -3.50 -13.41
N ALA A 72 2.05 -4.28 -13.02
CA ALA A 72 0.68 -4.12 -13.53
C ALA A 72 0.05 -2.77 -13.17
N GLY A 73 0.54 -2.09 -12.14
CA GLY A 73 0.13 -0.73 -11.79
C GLY A 73 0.94 0.38 -12.44
N LEU A 74 1.99 0.03 -13.20
CA LEU A 74 2.96 0.98 -13.71
C LEU A 74 3.06 0.96 -15.24
N ASP A 75 3.12 -0.22 -15.86
CA ASP A 75 3.26 -0.37 -17.31
C ASP A 75 1.89 -0.26 -18.01
N PRO A 76 1.66 0.76 -18.85
CA PRO A 76 0.40 0.92 -19.58
C PRO A 76 0.14 -0.14 -20.65
N ASN A 77 1.13 -0.97 -20.95
CA ASN A 77 1.01 -2.09 -21.89
C ASN A 77 0.84 -3.43 -21.18
N TYR A 78 0.91 -3.47 -19.85
CA TYR A 78 0.70 -4.70 -19.10
C TYR A 78 -0.73 -5.19 -19.31
N LYS A 79 -0.86 -6.50 -19.56
CA LYS A 79 -2.13 -7.20 -19.65
C LYS A 79 -2.15 -8.29 -18.61
N ASP A 80 -3.26 -8.38 -17.88
CA ASP A 80 -3.49 -9.47 -16.95
C ASP A 80 -3.38 -10.80 -17.72
N PRO A 81 -2.54 -11.75 -17.28
CA PRO A 81 -2.30 -12.98 -18.01
C PRO A 81 -3.52 -13.91 -18.04
N THR A 82 -4.47 -13.71 -17.12
CA THR A 82 -5.71 -14.49 -16.99
C THR A 82 -6.81 -13.91 -17.88
N THR A 83 -7.04 -12.60 -17.82
CA THR A 83 -8.15 -11.95 -18.55
C THR A 83 -7.74 -11.44 -19.94
N GLY A 84 -6.45 -11.15 -20.14
CA GLY A 84 -5.93 -10.50 -21.36
C GLY A 84 -6.26 -9.01 -21.46
N GLU A 85 -6.90 -8.44 -20.44
CA GLU A 85 -7.27 -7.03 -20.38
C GLU A 85 -6.14 -6.18 -19.79
N TYR A 86 -6.13 -4.89 -20.14
CA TYR A 86 -5.22 -3.93 -19.51
C TYR A 86 -5.64 -3.73 -18.05
N THR A 87 -4.65 -3.66 -17.16
CA THR A 87 -4.88 -3.48 -15.72
C THR A 87 -5.13 -2.03 -15.32
N LEU A 88 -4.61 -1.08 -16.11
CA LEU A 88 -4.93 0.35 -15.96
C LEU A 88 -6.24 0.67 -16.68
N ASP A 89 -7.06 1.53 -16.05
CA ASP A 89 -8.23 2.11 -16.73
C ASP A 89 -7.80 2.93 -17.96
N GLU A 90 -8.68 3.06 -18.94
CA GLU A 90 -8.31 3.63 -20.24
C GLU A 90 -7.82 5.08 -20.15
N ALA A 91 -8.36 5.91 -19.25
CA ALA A 91 -7.93 7.30 -19.11
C ALA A 91 -6.51 7.38 -18.55
N THR A 92 -6.24 6.64 -17.47
CA THR A 92 -4.91 6.50 -16.87
C THR A 92 -3.90 5.92 -17.87
N ARG A 93 -4.30 4.90 -18.63
CA ARG A 93 -3.47 4.25 -19.65
C ARG A 93 -3.08 5.22 -20.77
N GLN A 94 -4.02 6.00 -21.28
CA GLN A 94 -3.73 7.00 -22.33
C GLN A 94 -2.84 8.13 -21.82
N ALA A 95 -3.04 8.58 -20.59
CA ALA A 95 -2.16 9.56 -19.95
C ALA A 95 -0.72 9.04 -19.80
N SER A 96 -0.55 7.78 -19.40
CA SER A 96 0.76 7.12 -19.31
C SER A 96 1.43 6.96 -20.68
N LEU A 97 0.70 6.54 -21.71
CA LEU A 97 1.24 6.44 -23.07
C LEU A 97 1.67 7.81 -23.63
N ALA A 98 0.88 8.85 -23.40
CA ALA A 98 1.25 10.22 -23.78
C ALA A 98 2.52 10.68 -23.06
N ALA A 99 2.65 10.35 -21.77
CA ALA A 99 3.83 10.66 -20.96
C ALA A 99 5.10 9.93 -21.44
N LEU A 100 5.00 8.64 -21.78
CA LEU A 100 6.11 7.88 -22.38
C LEU A 100 6.52 8.45 -23.74
N GLN A 101 5.54 8.82 -24.57
CA GLN A 101 5.82 9.45 -25.86
C GLN A 101 6.51 10.82 -25.70
N ALA A 102 6.06 11.64 -24.75
CA ALA A 102 6.69 12.91 -24.44
C ALA A 102 8.14 12.74 -23.95
N ALA A 103 8.42 11.74 -23.11
CA ALA A 103 9.77 11.41 -22.71
C ALA A 103 10.66 11.02 -23.90
N LYS A 104 10.13 10.21 -24.83
CA LYS A 104 10.84 9.85 -26.06
C LYS A 104 11.13 11.07 -26.93
N ASP A 105 10.15 11.93 -27.15
CA ASP A 105 10.29 13.09 -28.04
C ASP A 105 11.18 14.20 -27.46
N GLN A 106 11.12 14.41 -26.14
CA GLN A 106 11.84 15.51 -25.48
C GLN A 106 13.23 15.10 -24.97
N LEU A 107 13.38 13.85 -24.52
CA LEU A 107 14.60 13.37 -23.85
C LEU A 107 15.30 12.25 -24.62
N ASN A 108 14.71 11.72 -25.69
CA ASN A 108 15.19 10.53 -26.40
C ASN A 108 15.34 9.29 -25.50
N VAL A 109 14.38 9.14 -24.58
CA VAL A 109 14.32 8.08 -23.57
C VAL A 109 13.22 7.08 -23.88
N GLU A 110 13.56 5.80 -23.81
CA GLU A 110 12.60 4.70 -23.69
C GLU A 110 12.69 4.08 -22.28
N VAL A 111 11.65 3.35 -21.88
CA VAL A 111 11.55 2.77 -20.54
C VAL A 111 11.42 1.26 -20.63
N GLU A 112 12.23 0.58 -19.82
CA GLU A 112 12.06 -0.83 -19.49
C GLU A 112 11.43 -0.93 -18.10
N PHE A 113 10.24 -1.49 -17.99
CA PHE A 113 9.59 -1.70 -16.70
C PHE A 113 10.10 -3.00 -16.05
N ILE A 114 10.59 -2.90 -14.82
CA ILE A 114 11.19 -4.02 -14.09
C ILE A 114 10.29 -4.41 -12.92
N GLN A 115 9.75 -5.62 -12.96
CA GLN A 115 9.13 -6.25 -11.80
C GLN A 115 10.23 -6.80 -10.89
N TYR A 116 10.25 -6.41 -9.61
CA TYR A 116 11.14 -7.04 -8.64
C TYR A 116 10.80 -8.52 -8.50
N ALA A 117 11.84 -9.37 -8.57
CA ALA A 117 11.68 -10.82 -8.51
C ALA A 117 11.41 -11.33 -7.09
N THR A 118 11.85 -10.57 -6.09
CA THR A 118 11.69 -10.85 -4.66
C THR A 118 11.17 -9.62 -3.92
N ASP A 119 11.06 -9.69 -2.59
CA ASP A 119 10.71 -8.53 -1.76
C ASP A 119 11.64 -7.34 -2.09
N THR A 120 11.05 -6.15 -2.23
CA THR A 120 11.77 -4.90 -2.56
C THR A 120 13.01 -4.69 -1.70
N ARG A 121 12.94 -4.97 -0.39
CA ARG A 121 14.07 -4.73 0.52
C ARG A 121 15.24 -5.67 0.24
N SER A 122 14.97 -6.87 -0.25
CA SER A 122 15.96 -7.90 -0.59
C SER A 122 16.52 -7.74 -2.00
N GLU A 123 15.66 -7.49 -2.99
CA GLU A 123 16.07 -7.34 -4.39
C GLU A 123 17.00 -6.13 -4.58
N LEU A 124 16.64 -5.00 -3.97
CA LEU A 124 17.39 -3.76 -4.17
C LEU A 124 18.80 -3.86 -3.56
N ILE A 125 18.93 -4.30 -2.30
CA ILE A 125 20.24 -4.42 -1.65
C ILE A 125 21.15 -5.41 -2.37
N THR A 126 20.64 -6.57 -2.78
CA THR A 126 21.45 -7.59 -3.47
C THR A 126 21.97 -7.07 -4.81
N SER A 127 21.17 -6.30 -5.55
CA SER A 127 21.59 -5.67 -6.81
C SER A 127 22.68 -4.61 -6.62
N VAL A 128 22.60 -3.80 -5.55
CA VAL A 128 23.59 -2.78 -5.22
C VAL A 128 24.89 -3.42 -4.73
N LEU A 129 24.82 -4.46 -3.89
CA LEU A 129 25.99 -5.23 -3.45
C LEU A 129 26.69 -5.94 -4.62
N ALA A 130 25.94 -6.34 -5.65
CA ALA A 130 26.49 -6.87 -6.90
C ALA A 130 27.13 -5.80 -7.80
N ASN A 131 27.10 -4.53 -7.39
CA ASN A 131 27.54 -3.37 -8.18
C ASN A 131 26.87 -3.31 -9.56
N ASN A 132 25.61 -3.73 -9.61
CA ASN A 132 24.77 -3.72 -10.80
C ASN A 132 23.30 -3.52 -10.36
N PRO A 133 22.92 -2.27 -10.00
CA PRO A 133 21.57 -1.96 -9.54
C PRO A 133 20.53 -2.48 -10.52
N VAL A 134 19.47 -3.14 -10.02
CA VAL A 134 18.47 -3.82 -10.85
C VAL A 134 17.66 -2.83 -11.70
N CYS A 135 17.53 -1.59 -11.25
CA CYS A 135 16.83 -0.50 -11.92
C CYS A 135 17.54 0.83 -11.69
N ASP A 136 17.21 1.83 -12.50
CA ASP A 136 17.72 3.20 -12.38
C ASP A 136 16.78 4.05 -11.51
N ILE A 137 15.47 3.78 -11.60
CA ILE A 137 14.41 4.37 -10.79
C ILE A 137 13.76 3.25 -9.97
N ALA A 138 13.80 3.34 -8.64
CA ALA A 138 13.24 2.32 -7.75
C ALA A 138 11.95 2.83 -7.07
N ILE A 139 10.82 2.16 -7.31
CA ILE A 139 9.59 2.35 -6.52
C ILE A 139 9.62 1.44 -5.29
N LEU A 140 9.53 2.07 -4.13
CA LEU A 140 9.47 1.44 -2.82
C LEU A 140 8.00 1.36 -2.40
N TRP A 141 7.54 0.18 -1.97
CA TRP A 141 6.20 0.08 -1.40
C TRP A 141 6.17 0.76 -0.03
N GLY A 142 5.05 1.43 0.28
CA GLY A 142 4.90 2.18 1.53
C GLY A 142 5.10 1.31 2.77
N GLY A 143 6.09 1.67 3.59
CA GLY A 143 6.54 0.93 4.77
C GLY A 143 7.91 0.25 4.61
N SER A 144 8.46 0.19 3.39
CA SER A 144 9.81 -0.35 3.14
C SER A 144 10.93 0.68 3.29
N GLU A 145 10.60 1.96 3.31
CA GLU A 145 11.53 3.09 3.21
C GLU A 145 12.54 3.10 4.36
N ASN A 146 12.10 2.95 5.62
CA ASN A 146 13.00 2.90 6.77
C ASN A 146 14.02 1.76 6.63
N THR A 147 13.56 0.56 6.22
CA THR A 147 14.45 -0.57 6.01
C THR A 147 15.47 -0.25 4.92
N VAL A 148 15.03 0.26 3.76
CA VAL A 148 15.92 0.58 2.64
C VAL A 148 16.90 1.72 2.96
N LEU A 149 16.48 2.76 3.69
CA LEU A 149 17.41 3.79 4.20
C LEU A 149 18.46 3.19 5.13
N SER A 150 18.05 2.32 6.06
CA SER A 150 18.99 1.69 6.99
C SER A 150 19.95 0.69 6.31
N GLN A 151 19.65 0.26 5.09
CA GLN A 151 20.60 -0.48 4.24
C GLN A 151 21.65 0.41 3.59
N ASN A 152 21.40 1.72 3.56
CA ASN A 152 22.26 2.73 2.95
C ASN A 152 22.54 2.45 1.46
N ILE A 153 21.50 2.03 0.73
CA ILE A 153 21.58 1.68 -0.70
C ILE A 153 20.99 2.75 -1.63
N LEU A 154 20.43 3.83 -1.08
CA LEU A 154 19.98 4.99 -1.84
C LEU A 154 21.08 6.05 -1.87
N GLN A 155 21.22 6.73 -3.01
CA GLN A 155 22.06 7.92 -3.07
C GLN A 155 21.25 9.18 -2.73
N PRO A 156 21.86 10.17 -2.05
CA PRO A 156 21.21 11.45 -1.79
C PRO A 156 20.98 12.20 -3.10
N LEU A 157 19.91 12.99 -3.13
CA LEU A 157 19.45 13.76 -4.29
C LEU A 157 19.65 15.27 -4.12
N ASP A 158 20.42 15.70 -3.11
CA ASP A 158 20.59 17.12 -2.76
C ASP A 158 21.10 17.96 -3.94
N ASP A 159 22.02 17.41 -4.74
CA ASP A 159 22.58 18.08 -5.93
C ASP A 159 21.55 18.33 -7.04
N TYR A 160 20.36 17.74 -6.92
CA TYR A 160 19.26 17.83 -7.88
C TYR A 160 18.03 18.58 -7.33
N GLU A 161 18.07 19.08 -6.09
CA GLU A 161 16.96 19.78 -5.42
C GLU A 161 16.38 20.92 -6.30
N ASP A 162 17.24 21.73 -6.90
CA ASP A 162 16.86 22.86 -7.75
C ASP A 162 16.00 22.46 -8.96
N MET A 163 16.08 21.20 -9.42
CA MET A 163 15.26 20.70 -10.53
C MET A 163 13.77 20.69 -10.20
N PHE A 164 13.40 20.71 -8.91
CA PHE A 164 12.02 20.64 -8.41
C PHE A 164 11.55 21.96 -7.81
N SER A 165 12.30 23.06 -7.96
CA SER A 165 11.93 24.37 -7.42
C SER A 165 10.70 25.02 -8.09
N ASP A 166 10.37 24.62 -9.32
CA ASP A 166 9.17 25.09 -10.03
C ASP A 166 7.91 24.44 -9.44
N SER A 167 6.86 25.24 -9.24
CA SER A 167 5.54 24.79 -8.77
C SER A 167 4.92 23.62 -9.56
N GLU A 168 5.33 23.44 -10.81
CA GLU A 168 4.93 22.32 -11.65
C GLU A 168 5.45 20.96 -11.12
N TYR A 169 6.59 20.96 -10.43
CA TYR A 169 7.31 19.75 -10.00
C TYR A 169 7.58 19.70 -8.48
N SER A 170 7.41 20.80 -7.75
CA SER A 170 7.78 20.90 -6.33
C SER A 170 7.05 19.93 -5.41
N TRP A 171 5.87 19.46 -5.81
CA TRP A 171 5.11 18.43 -5.10
C TRP A 171 5.79 17.05 -5.12
N MET A 172 6.72 16.80 -6.04
CA MET A 172 7.35 15.50 -6.24
C MET A 172 8.42 15.22 -5.20
N LEU A 173 9.30 16.19 -4.91
CA LEU A 173 10.45 15.97 -4.03
C LEU A 173 10.03 16.06 -2.56
N TYR A 174 10.39 15.06 -1.76
CA TYR A 174 10.14 15.10 -0.33
C TYR A 174 11.09 16.06 0.39
N ASP A 175 10.67 16.52 1.56
CA ASP A 175 11.54 17.26 2.47
C ASP A 175 12.75 16.42 2.88
N LYS A 176 13.77 17.09 3.41
CA LYS A 176 15.00 16.45 3.85
C LYS A 176 14.74 15.49 5.00
N MET A 177 15.28 14.28 4.86
CA MET A 177 15.29 13.22 5.86
C MET A 177 16.73 12.98 6.29
N TYR A 178 17.00 13.12 7.58
CA TYR A 178 18.35 13.02 8.14
C TYR A 178 19.35 13.97 7.46
N GLY A 179 18.88 15.15 7.06
CA GLY A 179 19.68 16.19 6.41
C GLY A 179 19.78 16.11 4.88
N HIS A 180 19.20 15.09 4.24
CA HIS A 180 19.34 14.84 2.80
C HIS A 180 17.99 14.57 2.11
N ASN A 181 17.87 14.87 0.82
CA ASN A 181 16.75 14.42 0.00
C ASN A 181 17.01 13.00 -0.51
N TYR A 182 16.10 12.06 -0.29
CA TYR A 182 16.22 10.67 -0.79
C TYR A 182 15.09 10.24 -1.71
N PHE A 183 13.92 10.88 -1.57
CA PHE A 183 12.69 10.34 -2.13
C PHE A 183 11.90 11.36 -2.92
N LEU A 184 11.12 10.83 -3.86
CA LEU A 184 10.07 11.53 -4.58
C LEU A 184 8.73 10.78 -4.44
N THR A 185 7.63 11.48 -4.70
CA THR A 185 6.31 10.89 -4.95
C THR A 185 5.94 10.91 -6.44
N SER A 186 5.14 9.94 -6.84
CA SER A 186 4.45 9.86 -8.13
C SER A 186 3.00 10.34 -8.08
N LYS A 187 2.44 10.54 -6.88
CA LYS A 187 1.00 10.64 -6.66
C LYS A 187 0.54 12.07 -6.31
N GLN A 188 -0.45 12.56 -7.07
CA GLN A 188 -1.30 13.70 -6.70
C GLN A 188 -2.49 13.20 -5.87
N ALA A 189 -2.31 13.10 -4.56
CA ALA A 189 -3.39 12.70 -3.65
C ALA A 189 -4.42 13.84 -3.46
N PHE A 190 -5.71 13.47 -3.37
CA PHE A 190 -6.83 14.40 -3.22
C PHE A 190 -7.33 14.54 -1.78
N ILE A 191 -7.06 13.54 -0.94
CA ILE A 191 -7.47 13.55 0.45
C ILE A 191 -6.35 12.96 1.31
N PRO A 192 -6.26 13.37 2.59
CA PRO A 192 -5.49 12.67 3.61
C PRO A 192 -5.78 11.17 3.62
N ARG A 193 -4.92 10.39 4.29
CA ARG A 193 -5.19 8.96 4.52
C ARG A 193 -6.39 8.75 5.47
N TRP A 194 -6.63 9.71 6.36
CA TRP A 194 -7.72 9.70 7.35
C TRP A 194 -8.41 11.08 7.41
N PRO A 195 -9.15 11.51 6.37
CA PRO A 195 -9.84 12.79 6.38
C PRO A 195 -11.00 12.83 7.37
N LEU A 196 -11.30 14.03 7.86
CA LEU A 196 -12.49 14.29 8.65
C LEU A 196 -13.73 14.36 7.75
N ILE A 197 -14.61 13.38 7.90
CA ILE A 197 -15.90 13.32 7.20
C ILE A 197 -17.06 13.54 8.18
N TYR A 198 -18.22 13.92 7.65
CA TYR A 198 -19.42 14.18 8.44
C TYR A 198 -20.70 13.74 7.75
N ASN A 199 -21.72 13.38 8.54
CA ASN A 199 -23.06 13.05 8.06
C ASN A 199 -23.95 14.30 8.09
N ALA A 200 -24.18 14.92 6.93
CA ALA A 200 -24.93 16.16 6.79
C ALA A 200 -26.39 16.01 7.24
N THR A 201 -27.01 14.87 6.92
CA THR A 201 -28.40 14.58 7.30
C THR A 201 -28.58 14.45 8.80
N MET A 202 -27.59 13.91 9.51
CA MET A 202 -27.60 13.87 10.97
C MET A 202 -27.39 15.26 11.58
N ILE A 203 -26.61 16.13 10.95
CA ILE A 203 -26.44 17.53 11.36
C ILE A 203 -27.74 18.32 11.21
N GLU A 204 -28.48 18.15 10.10
CA GLU A 204 -29.73 18.88 9.83
C GLU A 204 -30.82 18.67 10.89
N LYS A 205 -30.76 17.55 11.63
CA LYS A 205 -31.66 17.20 12.73
C LYS A 205 -31.39 18.00 14.01
N VAL A 206 -30.22 18.62 14.15
CA VAL A 206 -29.79 19.29 15.39
C VAL A 206 -30.28 20.74 15.41
N ASP A 207 -31.33 21.02 16.18
CA ASP A 207 -31.96 22.35 16.22
C ASP A 207 -31.01 23.48 16.67
N SER A 208 -30.07 23.19 17.56
CA SER A 208 -29.09 24.17 18.05
C SER A 208 -28.00 24.54 17.02
N LEU A 209 -28.01 23.88 15.85
CA LEU A 209 -27.16 24.20 14.71
C LEU A 209 -27.93 24.96 13.62
N LYS A 210 -29.12 25.49 13.92
CA LYS A 210 -29.88 26.34 13.01
C LYS A 210 -29.68 27.82 13.33
N ASP A 211 -29.61 28.64 12.30
CA ASP A 211 -29.61 30.10 12.42
C ASP A 211 -31.00 30.64 12.83
N ALA A 212 -31.12 31.97 12.94
CA ALA A 212 -32.38 32.63 13.34
C ALA A 212 -33.52 32.43 12.32
N ASP A 213 -33.19 32.12 11.07
CA ASP A 213 -34.14 31.89 9.97
C ASP A 213 -34.47 30.38 9.82
N GLY A 214 -33.85 29.53 10.63
CA GLY A 214 -34.08 28.07 10.65
C GLY A 214 -33.19 27.28 9.69
N ASN A 215 -32.20 27.91 9.05
CA ASN A 215 -31.27 27.23 8.16
C ASN A 215 -30.17 26.53 8.96
N THR A 216 -29.82 25.31 8.57
CA THR A 216 -28.71 24.57 9.17
C THR A 216 -27.38 25.26 8.85
N ILE A 217 -26.54 25.46 9.87
CA ILE A 217 -25.16 25.95 9.73
C ILE A 217 -24.25 24.73 9.53
N TYR A 218 -23.74 24.52 8.32
CA TYR A 218 -22.88 23.39 7.99
C TYR A 218 -21.41 23.64 8.36
N PRO A 219 -20.60 22.58 8.55
CA PRO A 219 -19.15 22.71 8.74
C PRO A 219 -18.48 23.49 7.60
N THR A 220 -18.93 23.25 6.37
CA THR A 220 -18.42 23.92 5.16
C THR A 220 -18.74 25.41 5.12
N THR A 221 -19.92 25.81 5.63
CA THR A 221 -20.28 27.23 5.83
C THR A 221 -19.31 27.90 6.80
N LEU A 222 -19.07 27.28 7.96
CA LEU A 222 -18.14 27.80 8.96
C LEU A 222 -16.71 27.88 8.41
N PHE A 223 -16.29 26.91 7.60
CA PHE A 223 -14.98 26.91 6.97
C PHE A 223 -14.82 28.05 5.95
N LYS A 224 -15.79 28.21 5.06
CA LYS A 224 -15.80 29.28 4.05
C LYS A 224 -15.78 30.68 4.67
N GLU A 225 -16.44 30.85 5.81
CA GLU A 225 -16.43 32.12 6.57
C GLU A 225 -15.13 32.35 7.37
N GLY A 226 -14.22 31.37 7.39
CA GLY A 226 -13.00 31.42 8.21
C GLY A 226 -13.27 31.17 9.71
N ASN A 227 -14.45 30.70 10.08
CA ASN A 227 -14.86 30.44 11.45
C ASN A 227 -14.61 28.99 11.91
N TRP A 228 -14.11 28.11 11.03
CA TRP A 228 -13.79 26.72 11.34
C TRP A 228 -12.49 26.57 12.14
N THR A 229 -12.60 26.83 13.44
CA THR A 229 -11.52 26.72 14.42
C THR A 229 -11.80 25.62 15.45
N TRP A 230 -10.83 25.31 16.29
CA TRP A 230 -10.95 24.35 17.39
C TRP A 230 -12.08 24.67 18.37
N SER A 231 -12.22 25.92 18.82
CA SER A 231 -13.31 26.29 19.72
C SER A 231 -14.67 26.15 19.05
N THR A 232 -14.79 26.57 17.78
CA THR A 232 -16.00 26.37 16.96
C THR A 232 -16.32 24.90 16.80
N PHE A 233 -15.34 24.07 16.44
CA PHE A 233 -15.54 22.63 16.26
C PHE A 233 -16.00 21.97 17.55
N LYS A 234 -15.33 22.24 18.68
CA LYS A 234 -15.70 21.72 20.00
C LYS A 234 -17.13 22.12 20.40
N ASP A 235 -17.51 23.38 20.20
CA ASP A 235 -18.89 23.83 20.44
C ASP A 235 -19.90 23.11 19.53
N TYR A 236 -19.55 22.95 18.25
CA TYR A 236 -20.36 22.27 17.24
C TYR A 236 -20.65 20.82 17.64
N ILE A 237 -19.61 20.03 17.95
CA ILE A 237 -19.78 18.64 18.38
C ILE A 237 -20.42 18.51 19.77
N SER A 238 -20.28 19.52 20.65
CA SER A 238 -21.01 19.57 21.92
C SER A 238 -22.52 19.68 21.72
N LYS A 239 -22.96 20.47 20.74
CA LYS A 239 -24.38 20.61 20.36
C LYS A 239 -24.93 19.32 19.78
N ILE A 240 -24.17 18.65 18.93
CA ILE A 240 -24.52 17.33 18.37
C ILE A 240 -24.64 16.30 19.49
N LYS A 241 -23.65 16.21 20.38
CA LYS A 241 -23.67 15.30 21.53
C LYS A 241 -24.93 15.49 22.37
N THR A 242 -25.28 16.75 22.65
CA THR A 242 -26.47 17.08 23.45
C THR A 242 -27.75 16.57 22.80
N TYR A 243 -27.87 16.71 21.47
CA TYR A 243 -29.02 16.23 20.72
C TYR A 243 -29.12 14.70 20.70
N TYR A 244 -28.00 14.02 20.44
CA TYR A 244 -27.95 12.56 20.27
C TYR A 244 -27.76 11.76 21.56
N ALA A 245 -27.62 12.42 22.72
CA ALA A 245 -27.32 11.78 24.00
C ALA A 245 -28.22 10.59 24.40
N ASN A 246 -29.46 10.55 23.90
CA ASN A 246 -30.43 9.46 24.16
C ASN A 246 -30.91 8.77 22.87
N THR A 247 -30.31 9.06 21.74
CA THR A 247 -30.66 8.42 20.46
C THR A 247 -29.89 7.10 20.38
N ALA A 248 -30.61 5.99 20.32
CA ALA A 248 -29.98 4.68 20.17
C ALA A 248 -29.17 4.61 18.87
N ALA A 249 -27.94 4.10 18.96
CA ALA A 249 -27.17 3.71 17.79
C ALA A 249 -27.67 2.35 17.26
N PRO A 250 -27.43 2.03 15.99
CA PRO A 250 -27.65 0.70 15.44
C PRO A 250 -26.92 -0.40 16.24
N ASP A 251 -27.48 -1.60 16.29
CA ASP A 251 -26.93 -2.71 17.09
C ASP A 251 -25.52 -3.16 16.68
N ALA A 252 -25.13 -2.89 15.43
CA ALA A 252 -23.81 -3.21 14.90
C ALA A 252 -22.70 -2.24 15.35
N CYS A 253 -23.06 -1.11 15.98
CA CYS A 253 -22.11 -0.12 16.48
C CYS A 253 -21.53 -0.52 17.84
N GLU A 254 -20.32 -0.01 18.12
CA GLU A 254 -19.61 -0.19 19.38
C GLU A 254 -20.39 0.42 20.55
N PHE A 255 -20.95 1.61 20.33
CA PHE A 255 -21.68 2.37 21.36
C PHE A 255 -23.18 2.20 21.25
N LYS A 256 -23.89 2.36 22.39
CA LYS A 256 -25.35 2.23 22.46
C LYS A 256 -26.12 3.47 22.05
N THR A 257 -25.45 4.61 21.99
CA THR A 257 -26.04 5.87 21.54
C THR A 257 -25.21 6.43 20.40
N VAL A 258 -25.86 7.21 19.55
CA VAL A 258 -25.16 7.92 18.48
C VAL A 258 -24.13 8.86 19.08
N GLN A 259 -22.89 8.79 18.57
CA GLN A 259 -21.78 9.64 18.99
C GLN A 259 -21.72 10.93 18.14
N ALA A 260 -21.24 12.02 18.74
CA ALA A 260 -21.04 13.27 18.00
C ALA A 260 -19.81 13.21 17.12
N TYR A 261 -18.71 12.70 17.68
CA TYR A 261 -17.47 12.45 16.99
C TYR A 261 -16.85 11.19 17.59
N GLU A 262 -16.78 10.14 16.80
CA GLU A 262 -16.18 8.86 17.16
C GLU A 262 -15.03 8.59 16.21
N THR A 263 -13.83 8.33 16.73
CA THR A 263 -12.65 8.17 15.88
C THR A 263 -11.51 7.47 16.62
N ASP A 264 -10.51 7.03 15.86
CA ASP A 264 -9.23 6.60 16.39
C ASP A 264 -8.41 7.84 16.80
N HIS A 265 -8.12 7.96 18.09
CA HIS A 265 -7.44 9.14 18.62
C HIS A 265 -6.06 9.38 18.01
N ARG A 266 -5.37 8.36 17.49
CA ARG A 266 -4.04 8.52 16.89
C ARG A 266 -4.11 9.37 15.64
N PHE A 267 -5.12 9.15 14.80
CA PHE A 267 -5.33 9.93 13.58
C PHE A 267 -5.89 11.31 13.88
N ALA A 268 -6.83 11.43 14.82
CA ALA A 268 -7.29 12.74 15.29
C ALA A 268 -6.14 13.58 15.86
N GLY A 269 -5.26 12.96 16.66
CA GLY A 269 -4.07 13.60 17.24
C GLY A 269 -3.08 14.06 16.19
N LEU A 270 -2.85 13.23 15.17
CA LEU A 270 -2.01 13.60 14.04
C LEU A 270 -2.62 14.76 13.24
N SER A 271 -3.90 14.69 12.89
CA SER A 271 -4.57 15.74 12.13
C SER A 271 -4.62 17.06 12.89
N ALA A 272 -4.91 17.04 14.20
CA ALA A 272 -4.86 18.23 15.05
C ALA A 272 -3.44 18.81 15.16
N MET A 273 -2.41 17.96 15.26
CA MET A 273 -1.01 18.36 15.25
C MET A 273 -0.64 19.09 13.96
N PHE A 274 -0.98 18.53 12.81
CA PHE A 274 -0.65 19.12 11.51
C PHE A 274 -1.47 20.38 11.22
N ALA A 275 -2.75 20.42 11.62
CA ALA A 275 -3.58 21.61 11.54
C ALA A 275 -3.05 22.77 12.41
N ALA A 276 -2.26 22.47 13.43
CA ALA A 276 -1.55 23.46 14.26
C ALA A 276 -0.14 23.81 13.74
N GLY A 277 0.29 23.27 12.60
CA GLY A 277 1.64 23.48 12.07
C GLY A 277 2.72 22.58 12.66
N GLY A 278 2.34 21.58 13.46
CA GLY A 278 3.26 20.60 14.04
C GLY A 278 3.56 19.43 13.11
N SER A 279 4.45 18.55 13.57
CA SER A 279 4.70 17.24 12.97
C SER A 279 5.44 16.34 13.97
N ILE A 280 5.44 15.03 13.75
CA ILE A 280 6.28 14.08 14.51
C ILE A 280 7.73 14.20 14.01
N TYR A 281 7.90 14.24 12.69
CA TYR A 281 9.15 14.51 11.98
C TYR A 281 8.89 15.59 10.93
N GLY A 282 9.78 16.56 10.78
CA GLY A 282 9.67 17.61 9.76
C GLY A 282 11.03 17.96 9.17
N ALA A 283 11.10 19.04 8.39
CA ALA A 283 12.32 19.44 7.67
C ALA A 283 13.58 19.60 8.55
N ASP A 284 13.42 19.90 9.85
CA ASP A 284 14.53 20.03 10.81
C ASP A 284 14.68 18.81 11.75
N GLY A 285 14.10 17.66 11.37
CA GLY A 285 14.15 16.42 12.16
C GLY A 285 12.93 16.20 13.06
N VAL A 286 13.16 15.50 14.18
CA VAL A 286 12.10 15.11 15.14
C VAL A 286 11.49 16.34 15.82
N LYS A 287 10.16 16.48 15.74
CA LYS A 287 9.36 17.61 16.27
C LYS A 287 8.16 17.18 17.13
N ALA A 288 8.12 15.91 17.56
CA ALA A 288 7.02 15.34 18.35
C ALA A 288 6.72 16.09 19.68
N ASP A 289 7.70 16.84 20.23
CA ASP A 289 7.57 17.67 21.43
C ASP A 289 7.54 19.18 21.13
N SER A 290 7.41 19.57 19.87
CA SER A 290 7.29 20.98 19.48
C SER A 290 6.03 21.62 20.07
N ALA A 291 6.03 22.95 20.26
CA ALA A 291 4.88 23.66 20.81
C ALA A 291 3.58 23.40 20.03
N ALA A 292 3.67 23.30 18.70
CA ALA A 292 2.53 22.97 17.84
C ALA A 292 2.05 21.51 18.03
N ALA A 293 2.98 20.55 18.17
CA ALA A 293 2.64 19.15 18.45
C ALA A 293 1.99 18.96 19.83
N LEU A 294 2.54 19.60 20.87
CA LEU A 294 1.95 19.61 22.21
C LEU A 294 0.56 20.25 22.21
N LYS A 295 0.38 21.33 21.45
CA LYS A 295 -0.90 22.03 21.32
C LYS A 295 -1.96 21.17 20.63
N GLY A 296 -1.64 20.50 19.52
CA GLY A 296 -2.57 19.61 18.82
C GLY A 296 -2.99 18.39 19.65
N THR A 297 -2.02 17.71 20.27
CA THR A 297 -2.31 16.55 21.16
C THR A 297 -3.11 16.94 22.40
N SER A 298 -2.85 18.11 22.97
CA SER A 298 -3.63 18.64 24.10
C SER A 298 -5.08 18.93 23.72
N PHE A 299 -5.33 19.41 22.50
CA PHE A 299 -6.69 19.65 22.02
C PHE A 299 -7.49 18.35 21.91
N ILE A 300 -6.89 17.25 21.46
CA ILE A 300 -7.55 15.94 21.46
C ILE A 300 -7.91 15.49 22.87
N LYS A 301 -6.99 15.63 23.83
CA LYS A 301 -7.27 15.34 25.24
C LYS A 301 -8.43 16.19 25.77
N GLU A 302 -8.50 17.46 25.37
CA GLU A 302 -9.59 18.37 25.74
C GLU A 302 -10.95 17.91 25.16
N LEU A 303 -11.00 17.41 23.93
CA LEU A 303 -12.23 16.87 23.33
C LEU A 303 -12.69 15.59 24.05
N MET A 304 -11.76 14.70 24.38
CA MET A 304 -12.03 13.47 25.12
C MET A 304 -12.50 13.76 26.55
N ASP A 305 -11.87 14.71 27.25
CA ASP A 305 -12.26 15.10 28.62
C ASP A 305 -13.64 15.77 28.68
N ALA A 306 -14.00 16.51 27.63
CA ALA A 306 -15.36 17.02 27.46
C ALA A 306 -16.36 15.91 27.04
N GLY A 307 -15.85 14.73 26.69
CA GLY A 307 -16.58 13.57 26.17
C GLY A 307 -17.32 13.87 24.88
N VAL A 308 -16.83 14.82 24.08
CA VAL A 308 -17.43 15.19 22.79
C VAL A 308 -16.76 14.49 21.63
N MET A 309 -15.51 14.05 21.85
CA MET A 309 -14.85 13.01 21.06
C MET A 309 -14.88 11.72 21.89
N THR A 310 -15.29 10.64 21.24
CA THR A 310 -15.29 9.28 21.78
C THR A 310 -14.30 8.46 20.98
N ASP A 311 -13.48 7.65 21.66
CA ASP A 311 -12.62 6.69 20.99
C ASP A 311 -13.47 5.59 20.34
N CYS A 312 -13.08 5.02 19.21
CA CYS A 312 -13.84 3.97 18.52
C CYS A 312 -13.72 2.57 19.17
N GLY A 313 -13.61 2.53 20.49
CA GLY A 313 -13.36 1.31 21.27
C GLY A 313 -11.89 0.90 21.27
N LEU A 314 -11.49 0.18 22.31
CA LEU A 314 -10.10 -0.19 22.56
C LEU A 314 -9.91 -1.70 22.46
N TYR A 315 -8.71 -2.13 22.08
CA TYR A 315 -8.26 -3.51 22.25
C TYR A 315 -7.98 -3.81 23.74
N ASP A 316 -7.63 -5.07 24.04
CA ASP A 316 -7.42 -5.58 25.40
C ASP A 316 -6.26 -4.91 26.15
N ASP A 317 -5.37 -4.20 25.45
CA ASP A 317 -4.30 -3.39 26.06
C ASP A 317 -4.80 -2.11 26.73
N GLY A 318 -6.06 -1.72 26.47
CA GLY A 318 -6.72 -0.59 27.10
C GLY A 318 -6.27 0.79 26.59
N TYR A 319 -5.50 0.87 25.50
CA TYR A 319 -5.15 2.16 24.88
C TYR A 319 -5.07 2.14 23.36
N THR A 320 -4.94 0.98 22.71
CA THR A 320 -4.92 0.92 21.25
C THR A 320 -6.34 0.93 20.70
N PRO A 321 -6.72 1.90 19.85
CA PRO A 321 -8.04 1.95 19.24
C PRO A 321 -8.28 0.79 18.28
N LYS A 322 -9.52 0.31 18.23
CA LYS A 322 -9.95 -0.73 17.29
C LYS A 322 -9.84 -0.23 15.86
N TRP A 323 -9.08 -0.96 15.04
CA TRP A 323 -8.79 -0.57 13.66
C TRP A 323 -10.07 -0.41 12.82
N CYS A 324 -10.20 0.74 12.14
CA CYS A 324 -11.33 1.11 11.30
C CYS A 324 -12.72 1.15 11.98
N GLN A 325 -12.82 0.98 13.31
CA GLN A 325 -14.12 0.87 13.97
C GLN A 325 -14.96 2.14 13.83
N GLY A 326 -14.37 3.34 13.98
CA GLY A 326 -15.11 4.60 13.84
C GLY A 326 -15.71 4.80 12.44
N ALA A 327 -15.01 4.35 11.40
CA ALA A 327 -15.52 4.35 10.03
C ALA A 327 -16.65 3.32 9.83
N SER A 328 -16.54 2.15 10.47
CA SER A 328 -17.61 1.14 10.48
C SER A 328 -18.87 1.67 11.17
N ASP A 329 -18.71 2.32 12.32
CA ASP A 329 -19.82 2.89 13.08
C ASP A 329 -20.46 4.06 12.32
N PHE A 330 -19.66 4.91 11.68
CA PHE A 330 -20.17 5.93 10.76
C PHE A 330 -20.92 5.30 9.59
N GLN A 331 -20.36 4.27 8.96
CA GLN A 331 -21.00 3.52 7.87
C GLN A 331 -22.36 2.98 8.32
N ASN A 332 -22.55 2.63 9.59
CA ASN A 332 -23.81 2.14 10.13
C ASN A 332 -24.77 3.27 10.57
N GLY A 333 -24.31 4.51 10.72
CA GLY A 333 -25.10 5.64 11.25
C GLY A 333 -24.97 5.83 12.78
N GLY A 334 -23.91 5.29 13.38
CA GLY A 334 -23.59 5.37 14.80
C GLY A 334 -22.86 6.64 15.24
N THR A 335 -22.29 7.42 14.31
CA THR A 335 -21.59 8.67 14.62
C THR A 335 -21.80 9.74 13.55
N VAL A 336 -21.73 11.02 13.94
CA VAL A 336 -21.92 12.17 13.04
C VAL A 336 -20.62 12.64 12.37
N PHE A 337 -19.49 12.55 13.07
CA PHE A 337 -18.15 12.82 12.54
C PHE A 337 -17.25 11.60 12.79
N THR A 338 -16.30 11.36 11.88
CA THR A 338 -15.17 10.42 12.08
C THR A 338 -14.00 10.84 11.19
N ASP A 339 -12.78 10.48 11.59
CA ASP A 339 -11.68 10.38 10.63
C ASP A 339 -11.84 9.01 9.94
N CYS A 340 -12.13 9.02 8.64
CA CYS A 340 -12.41 7.79 7.88
C CYS A 340 -11.19 7.44 7.03
N PRO A 341 -10.74 6.17 6.98
CA PRO A 341 -9.67 5.81 6.07
C PRO A 341 -10.12 6.02 4.63
N ASP A 342 -9.27 6.58 3.77
CA ASP A 342 -9.58 6.95 2.39
C ASP A 342 -10.13 5.78 1.57
N TRP A 343 -9.60 4.56 1.78
CA TRP A 343 -10.06 3.35 1.10
C TRP A 343 -11.43 2.83 1.58
N TRP A 344 -12.04 3.39 2.64
CA TRP A 344 -13.39 3.03 3.10
C TRP A 344 -14.46 4.04 2.69
N ILE A 345 -14.09 5.27 2.34
CA ILE A 345 -15.04 6.38 2.16
C ILE A 345 -16.11 6.03 1.12
N GLY A 346 -15.75 5.44 -0.02
CA GLY A 346 -16.72 5.06 -1.05
C GLY A 346 -17.80 4.08 -0.54
N GLY A 347 -17.40 3.07 0.25
CA GLY A 347 -18.32 2.12 0.87
C GLY A 347 -19.17 2.77 1.97
N THR A 348 -18.56 3.59 2.80
CA THR A 348 -19.22 4.36 3.85
C THR A 348 -20.28 5.32 3.28
N SER A 349 -19.93 6.10 2.26
CA SER A 349 -20.85 7.02 1.57
C SER A 349 -21.99 6.28 0.89
N SER A 350 -21.70 5.12 0.26
CA SER A 350 -22.74 4.28 -0.35
C SER A 350 -23.74 3.76 0.67
N ALA A 351 -23.27 3.26 1.82
CA ALA A 351 -24.15 2.80 2.89
C ALA A 351 -24.98 3.94 3.51
N ALA A 352 -24.41 5.14 3.64
CA ALA A 352 -25.16 6.32 4.05
C ALA A 352 -26.26 6.68 3.04
N ALA A 353 -25.94 6.67 1.74
CA ALA A 353 -26.91 6.92 0.68
C ALA A 353 -28.06 5.89 0.66
N GLU A 354 -27.79 4.61 0.93
CA GLU A 354 -28.82 3.57 1.09
C GLU A 354 -29.81 3.86 2.24
N ARG A 355 -29.35 4.57 3.28
CA ARG A 355 -30.22 5.07 4.37
C ARG A 355 -30.89 6.41 4.05
N GLY A 356 -30.63 6.99 2.87
CA GLY A 356 -31.08 8.33 2.50
C GLY A 356 -30.33 9.44 3.25
N GLU A 357 -29.08 9.18 3.64
CA GLU A 357 -28.21 10.14 4.32
C GLU A 357 -27.11 10.65 3.38
N SER A 358 -26.70 11.90 3.59
CA SER A 358 -25.66 12.57 2.80
C SER A 358 -24.37 12.72 3.60
N VAL A 359 -23.24 12.47 2.94
CA VAL A 359 -21.90 12.58 3.52
C VAL A 359 -21.15 13.76 2.89
N GLY A 360 -20.38 14.46 3.72
CA GLY A 360 -19.44 15.48 3.28
C GLY A 360 -18.06 15.31 3.92
N ILE A 361 -17.12 16.10 3.44
CA ILE A 361 -15.74 16.18 3.93
C ILE A 361 -15.43 17.62 4.32
N ILE A 362 -14.56 17.79 5.30
CA ILE A 362 -14.11 19.10 5.76
C ILE A 362 -12.63 19.01 6.16
N PRO A 363 -11.79 20.04 5.92
CA PRO A 363 -10.46 20.05 6.51
C PRO A 363 -10.56 19.99 8.04
N TRP A 364 -9.57 19.37 8.66
CA TRP A 364 -9.44 19.34 10.10
C TRP A 364 -9.32 20.78 10.62
N PRO A 365 -10.11 21.23 11.61
CA PRO A 365 -10.14 22.63 12.04
C PRO A 365 -8.78 23.11 12.56
N ARG A 366 -8.50 24.40 12.35
CA ARG A 366 -7.27 25.06 12.81
C ARG A 366 -7.37 25.60 14.24
N PRO A 367 -6.24 25.89 14.92
CA PRO A 367 -6.25 26.63 16.17
C PRO A 367 -6.93 28.01 16.09
N ASP A 368 -7.52 28.47 17.19
CA ASP A 368 -8.24 29.76 17.24
C ASP A 368 -7.36 31.00 16.97
N ASP A 369 -6.07 30.91 17.25
CA ASP A 369 -5.06 31.95 17.05
C ASP A 369 -4.37 31.89 15.68
N MET A 370 -4.75 30.95 14.81
CA MET A 370 -4.20 30.77 13.48
C MET A 370 -5.12 31.39 12.41
N SER A 371 -4.56 32.13 11.45
CA SER A 371 -5.35 32.66 10.33
C SER A 371 -5.74 31.54 9.36
N ALA A 372 -6.83 31.71 8.62
CA ALA A 372 -7.32 30.69 7.68
C ALA A 372 -6.37 30.47 6.48
N ASP A 373 -5.54 31.47 6.17
CA ASP A 373 -4.51 31.48 5.13
C ASP A 373 -3.09 31.26 5.66
N ASP A 374 -2.93 30.90 6.94
CA ASP A 374 -1.62 30.63 7.52
C ASP A 374 -0.98 29.43 6.78
N PRO A 375 0.24 29.55 6.24
CA PRO A 375 0.90 28.45 5.52
C PRO A 375 1.19 27.24 6.42
N ASN A 376 1.15 27.39 7.75
CA ASN A 376 1.30 26.30 8.70
C ASN A 376 -0.02 25.54 8.94
N TYR A 377 -1.17 26.07 8.51
CA TYR A 377 -2.44 25.35 8.56
C TYR A 377 -2.45 24.27 7.47
N ARG A 378 -2.03 23.06 7.82
CA ARG A 378 -1.82 21.95 6.88
C ARG A 378 -2.71 20.77 7.19
N GLN A 379 -3.07 20.03 6.16
CA GLN A 379 -3.73 18.72 6.30
C GLN A 379 -2.67 17.63 6.21
N VAL A 380 -2.76 16.61 7.07
CA VAL A 380 -1.73 15.57 7.12
C VAL A 380 -1.82 14.65 5.90
N LEU A 381 -0.68 14.37 5.27
CA LEU A 381 -0.56 13.35 4.24
C LEU A 381 0.70 12.51 4.47
N THR A 382 0.47 11.25 4.83
CA THR A 382 1.43 10.17 4.67
C THR A 382 1.27 9.61 3.25
N VAL A 383 2.31 9.72 2.43
CA VAL A 383 2.30 9.13 1.10
C VAL A 383 2.59 7.64 1.22
N GLY A 384 1.95 6.82 0.37
CA GLY A 384 2.25 5.40 0.28
C GLY A 384 3.60 5.17 -0.37
N ASP A 385 3.61 4.69 -1.60
CA ASP A 385 4.85 4.38 -2.31
C ASP A 385 5.75 5.59 -2.55
N SER A 386 7.05 5.38 -2.43
CA SER A 386 8.11 6.37 -2.63
C SER A 386 9.01 5.99 -3.81
N ILE A 387 9.62 6.96 -4.48
CA ILE A 387 10.61 6.75 -5.53
C ILE A 387 11.99 7.13 -5.00
N GLY A 388 12.99 6.26 -5.16
CA GLY A 388 14.39 6.55 -4.88
C GLY A 388 15.32 6.17 -6.03
N ILE A 389 16.57 6.65 -5.96
CA ILE A 389 17.64 6.25 -6.88
C ILE A 389 18.68 5.43 -6.11
N LEU A 390 19.02 4.26 -6.63
CA LEU A 390 19.97 3.34 -6.00
C LEU A 390 21.41 3.85 -6.16
N LYS A 391 22.25 3.57 -5.15
CA LYS A 391 23.71 3.71 -5.28
C LYS A 391 24.21 2.82 -6.41
N GLY A 392 25.19 3.32 -7.15
CA GLY A 392 25.75 2.64 -8.32
C GLY A 392 25.14 3.10 -9.66
N VAL A 393 24.03 3.84 -9.63
CA VAL A 393 23.54 4.60 -10.79
C VAL A 393 24.41 5.85 -10.92
N ASP A 394 24.99 6.09 -12.10
CA ASP A 394 25.87 7.25 -12.30
C ASP A 394 25.10 8.58 -12.36
N ALA A 395 25.82 9.70 -12.20
CA ALA A 395 25.21 11.04 -12.14
C ALA A 395 24.48 11.45 -13.43
N GLU A 396 24.94 11.00 -14.62
CA GLU A 396 24.29 11.33 -15.88
C GLU A 396 22.95 10.58 -16.00
N THR A 397 22.94 9.29 -15.67
CA THR A 397 21.73 8.46 -15.62
C THR A 397 20.76 8.95 -14.55
N THR A 398 21.27 9.36 -13.38
CA THR A 398 20.47 9.93 -12.29
C THR A 398 19.75 11.20 -12.73
N LYS A 399 20.48 12.15 -13.33
CA LYS A 399 19.88 13.38 -13.84
C LYS A 399 18.81 13.09 -14.89
N LEU A 400 19.10 12.18 -15.83
CA LEU A 400 18.14 11.79 -16.87
C LEU A 400 16.89 11.13 -16.29
N ALA A 401 17.04 10.28 -15.27
CA ALA A 401 15.92 9.65 -14.57
C ALA A 401 15.01 10.69 -13.88
N LEU A 402 15.59 11.70 -13.23
CA LEU A 402 14.83 12.78 -12.59
C LEU A 402 14.15 13.69 -13.64
N GLU A 403 14.81 13.99 -14.76
CA GLU A 403 14.21 14.71 -15.89
C GLU A 403 13.05 13.90 -16.52
N PHE A 404 13.23 12.59 -16.68
CA PHE A 404 12.19 11.68 -17.14
C PHE A 404 10.97 11.71 -16.23
N LEU A 405 11.14 11.57 -14.91
CA LEU A 405 10.01 11.58 -13.95
C LEU A 405 9.23 12.90 -14.03
N LYS A 406 9.92 14.03 -14.17
CA LYS A 406 9.29 15.35 -14.35
C LYS A 406 8.44 15.40 -15.63
N VAL A 407 9.02 15.03 -16.77
CA VAL A 407 8.30 15.04 -18.06
C VAL A 407 7.13 14.06 -18.02
N TYR A 408 7.35 12.86 -17.46
CA TYR A 408 6.35 11.82 -17.37
C TYR A 408 5.15 12.29 -16.53
N TYR A 409 5.36 12.67 -15.27
CA TYR A 409 4.24 13.02 -14.39
C TYR A 409 3.58 14.36 -14.75
N SER A 410 4.34 15.34 -15.27
CA SER A 410 3.74 16.57 -15.81
C SER A 410 2.79 16.26 -16.97
N THR A 411 3.25 15.47 -17.95
CA THR A 411 2.43 15.09 -19.11
C THR A 411 1.26 14.21 -18.70
N TYR A 412 1.50 13.25 -17.81
CA TYR A 412 0.49 12.32 -17.32
C TYR A 412 -0.71 13.06 -16.71
N TYR A 413 -0.50 13.89 -15.70
CA TYR A 413 -1.60 14.56 -15.00
C TYR A 413 -2.25 15.68 -15.85
N LYS A 414 -1.49 16.35 -16.72
CA LYS A 414 -2.08 17.27 -17.71
C LYS A 414 -3.02 16.57 -18.67
N THR A 415 -2.61 15.41 -19.16
CA THR A 415 -3.44 14.59 -20.06
C THR A 415 -4.66 14.05 -19.32
N LEU A 416 -4.47 13.54 -18.11
CA LEU A 416 -5.53 12.96 -17.30
C LEU A 416 -6.60 13.99 -16.90
N GLY A 417 -6.20 15.22 -16.53
CA GLY A 417 -7.13 16.30 -16.21
C GLY A 417 -7.62 17.12 -17.40
N GLY A 418 -7.02 16.96 -18.58
CA GLY A 418 -7.27 17.84 -19.73
C GLY A 418 -6.88 19.29 -19.45
N VAL A 419 -5.76 19.52 -18.76
CA VAL A 419 -5.27 20.83 -18.29
C VAL A 419 -3.86 21.15 -18.79
N ASP A 420 -3.48 22.43 -18.73
CA ASP A 420 -2.17 22.91 -19.18
C ASP A 420 -1.09 22.95 -18.08
N SER A 421 -1.48 22.84 -16.80
CA SER A 421 -0.59 22.86 -15.63
C SER A 421 -0.98 21.83 -14.59
N ILE A 422 -0.01 21.34 -13.81
CA ILE A 422 -0.27 20.40 -12.72
C ILE A 422 -1.04 21.06 -11.58
N SER A 423 -0.80 22.34 -11.33
CA SER A 423 -1.54 23.12 -10.35
C SER A 423 -3.04 23.18 -10.64
N ALA A 424 -3.47 23.07 -11.90
CA ALA A 424 -4.87 23.06 -12.29
C ALA A 424 -5.51 21.66 -12.28
N TYR A 425 -4.69 20.60 -12.20
CA TYR A 425 -5.18 19.22 -12.27
C TYR A 425 -6.18 18.90 -11.17
N LYS A 426 -5.81 19.16 -9.90
CA LYS A 426 -6.69 18.85 -8.77
C LYS A 426 -8.02 19.58 -8.86
N ASP A 427 -8.01 20.84 -9.25
CA ASP A 427 -9.23 21.63 -9.42
C ASP A 427 -10.12 21.08 -10.55
N SER A 428 -9.51 20.69 -11.69
CA SER A 428 -10.24 20.12 -12.83
C SER A 428 -10.89 18.76 -12.52
N ALA A 429 -10.19 17.91 -11.76
CA ALA A 429 -10.65 16.59 -11.39
C ALA A 429 -11.52 16.59 -10.12
N ALA A 430 -11.62 17.72 -9.40
CA ALA A 430 -12.21 17.76 -8.07
C ALA A 430 -13.65 17.26 -8.02
N THR A 431 -14.48 17.66 -8.99
CA THR A 431 -15.88 17.26 -9.08
C THR A 431 -16.02 15.74 -9.21
N ASP A 432 -15.28 15.14 -10.16
CA ASP A 432 -15.35 13.70 -10.43
C ASP A 432 -14.77 12.90 -9.26
N GLN A 433 -13.68 13.37 -8.65
CA GLN A 433 -13.09 12.73 -7.48
C GLN A 433 -14.02 12.79 -6.26
N ALA A 434 -14.57 13.97 -5.94
CA ALA A 434 -15.49 14.13 -4.81
C ALA A 434 -16.77 13.29 -4.99
N ALA A 435 -17.34 13.28 -6.20
CA ALA A 435 -18.47 12.43 -6.55
C ALA A 435 -18.11 10.93 -6.48
N GLY A 436 -16.90 10.54 -6.89
CA GLY A 436 -16.38 9.18 -6.80
C GLY A 436 -16.24 8.68 -5.35
N PHE A 437 -15.93 9.57 -4.41
CA PHE A 437 -15.98 9.29 -2.96
C PHE A 437 -17.40 9.25 -2.38
N GLY A 438 -18.43 9.60 -3.18
CA GLY A 438 -19.83 9.64 -2.76
C GLY A 438 -20.19 10.86 -1.92
N PHE A 439 -19.41 11.94 -1.97
CA PHE A 439 -19.78 13.19 -1.31
C PHE A 439 -20.93 13.89 -2.03
N ASP A 440 -21.90 14.41 -1.28
CA ASP A 440 -23.11 15.02 -1.82
C ASP A 440 -22.89 16.46 -2.31
N ILE A 441 -22.01 16.62 -3.30
CA ILE A 441 -21.62 17.90 -3.90
C ILE A 441 -22.73 18.53 -4.76
N PHE A 442 -23.81 17.80 -5.03
CA PHE A 442 -24.94 18.28 -5.84
C PHE A 442 -26.13 18.77 -4.99
N ASN A 443 -25.99 18.76 -3.66
CA ASN A 443 -27.02 19.26 -2.77
C ASN A 443 -27.25 20.77 -2.95
N GLU A 444 -28.51 21.19 -3.14
CA GLU A 444 -28.87 22.59 -3.38
C GLU A 444 -28.51 23.54 -2.22
N LYS A 445 -28.35 23.03 -0.99
CA LYS A 445 -28.09 23.86 0.20
C LYS A 445 -26.61 24.08 0.49
N TYR A 446 -25.78 23.07 0.26
CA TYR A 446 -24.38 23.06 0.69
C TYR A 446 -23.39 22.48 -0.33
N GLY A 447 -23.86 21.99 -1.48
CA GLY A 447 -23.05 21.28 -2.47
C GLY A 447 -21.84 22.08 -2.96
N ASP A 448 -22.05 23.36 -3.31
CA ASP A 448 -20.99 24.27 -3.74
C ASP A 448 -19.93 24.51 -2.64
N ASP A 449 -20.37 24.67 -1.39
CA ASP A 449 -19.49 24.87 -0.25
C ASP A 449 -18.72 23.59 0.09
N LEU A 450 -19.33 22.43 -0.09
CA LEU A 450 -18.70 21.13 0.06
C LEU A 450 -17.64 20.88 -1.02
N LEU A 451 -17.92 21.18 -2.28
CA LEU A 451 -16.93 21.09 -3.35
C LEU A 451 -15.75 22.04 -3.09
N SER A 452 -16.02 23.25 -2.61
CA SER A 452 -14.98 24.22 -2.22
C SER A 452 -14.10 23.70 -1.07
N ALA A 453 -14.70 23.05 -0.07
CA ALA A 453 -13.96 22.42 1.02
C ALA A 453 -13.12 21.22 0.53
N PHE A 454 -13.66 20.39 -0.36
CA PHE A 454 -12.92 19.30 -0.99
C PHE A 454 -11.72 19.81 -1.79
N GLN A 455 -11.91 20.84 -2.63
CA GLN A 455 -10.82 21.46 -3.38
C GLN A 455 -9.72 22.00 -2.46
N TYR A 456 -10.10 22.63 -1.35
CA TYR A 456 -9.13 23.05 -0.34
C TYR A 456 -8.36 21.87 0.24
N VAL A 457 -9.04 20.79 0.66
CA VAL A 457 -8.40 19.57 1.17
C VAL A 457 -7.45 18.99 0.13
N ALA A 458 -7.89 18.85 -1.13
CA ALA A 458 -7.07 18.35 -2.22
C ALA A 458 -5.81 19.19 -2.42
N ASN A 459 -5.94 20.51 -2.46
CA ASN A 459 -4.80 21.40 -2.66
C ASN A 459 -3.86 21.46 -1.45
N GLN A 460 -4.34 21.16 -0.23
CA GLN A 460 -3.51 21.02 0.97
C GLN A 460 -2.92 19.62 1.15
N THR A 461 -3.36 18.64 0.37
CA THR A 461 -2.88 17.26 0.41
C THR A 461 -1.56 17.16 -0.35
N ILE A 462 -0.48 17.60 0.31
CA ILE A 462 0.91 17.58 -0.14
C ILE A 462 1.72 16.72 0.84
N PRO A 463 2.65 15.87 0.38
CA PRO A 463 3.48 15.03 1.26
C PRO A 463 4.10 15.85 2.39
N ASN A 464 3.80 15.48 3.63
CA ASN A 464 4.29 16.24 4.78
C ASN A 464 4.46 15.41 6.07
N ASP A 465 3.93 14.20 6.12
CA ASP A 465 4.17 13.25 7.21
C ASP A 465 5.06 12.11 6.74
N TYR A 466 6.31 12.16 7.20
CA TYR A 466 7.30 11.12 6.96
C TYR A 466 7.51 10.21 8.18
N SER A 467 6.75 10.42 9.26
CA SER A 467 6.98 9.69 10.51
C SER A 467 6.73 8.19 10.41
N ASP A 468 5.77 7.79 9.57
CA ASP A 468 5.47 6.39 9.31
C ASP A 468 6.59 5.73 8.49
N LEU A 469 6.98 6.38 7.38
CA LEU A 469 8.08 5.98 6.50
C LEU A 469 9.39 5.79 7.24
N LEU A 470 9.62 6.56 8.31
CA LEU A 470 10.87 6.60 9.08
C LEU A 470 10.80 5.82 10.41
N GLY A 471 9.68 5.14 10.69
CA GLY A 471 9.52 4.32 11.91
C GLY A 471 9.32 5.11 13.22
N TYR A 472 9.04 6.42 13.15
CA TYR A 472 8.71 7.23 14.33
C TYR A 472 7.25 7.11 14.76
N ARG A 473 6.35 6.79 13.81
CA ARG A 473 4.91 6.82 14.05
C ARG A 473 4.48 5.87 15.17
N GLY A 474 4.98 4.64 15.17
CA GLY A 474 4.67 3.65 16.22
C GLY A 474 5.13 4.08 17.61
N ILE A 475 6.31 4.71 17.72
CA ILE A 475 6.81 5.26 19.00
C ILE A 475 5.88 6.36 19.51
N TRP A 476 5.47 7.26 18.60
CA TRP A 476 4.57 8.34 18.94
C TRP A 476 3.17 7.84 19.34
N ASP A 477 2.59 6.92 18.56
CA ASP A 477 1.27 6.34 18.83
C ASP A 477 1.23 5.70 20.23
N ASP A 478 2.27 4.94 20.62
CA ASP A 478 2.36 4.30 21.94
C ASP A 478 2.40 5.32 23.07
N ILE A 479 3.27 6.32 22.96
CA ILE A 479 3.42 7.38 23.96
C ILE A 479 2.12 8.18 24.07
N PHE A 480 1.52 8.56 22.94
CA PHE A 480 0.32 9.37 22.92
C PHE A 480 -0.88 8.62 23.49
N GLY A 481 -1.15 7.41 23.02
CA GLY A 481 -2.25 6.58 23.51
C GLY A 481 -2.13 6.30 25.01
N LYS A 482 -0.98 5.82 25.48
CA LYS A 482 -0.76 5.57 26.92
C LYS A 482 -0.92 6.84 27.77
N SER A 483 -0.54 8.01 27.23
CA SER A 483 -0.70 9.29 27.92
C SER A 483 -2.15 9.77 28.02
N LEU A 484 -3.00 9.45 27.04
CA LEU A 484 -4.43 9.78 27.10
C LEU A 484 -5.13 8.99 28.21
N TYR A 485 -4.77 7.72 28.37
CA TYR A 485 -5.42 6.78 29.30
C TYR A 485 -4.71 6.60 30.64
N GLY A 486 -3.48 7.12 30.80
CA GLY A 486 -2.70 6.99 32.03
C GLY A 486 -2.22 5.56 32.32
N ILE A 487 -1.92 4.80 31.28
CA ILE A 487 -1.50 3.39 31.36
C ILE A 487 0.02 3.30 31.46
N ASP A 488 0.54 2.21 32.06
CA ASP A 488 1.98 1.96 32.23
C ASP A 488 2.76 3.08 32.94
N GLY A 489 2.08 3.89 33.76
CA GLY A 489 2.69 5.02 34.46
C GLY A 489 2.93 6.26 33.59
N TYR A 490 2.39 6.29 32.37
CA TYR A 490 2.40 7.48 31.52
C TYR A 490 1.54 8.59 32.14
N ALA A 491 2.03 9.83 32.02
CA ALA A 491 1.34 11.04 32.46
C ALA A 491 0.70 11.74 31.26
N SER A 492 0.40 13.04 31.35
CA SER A 492 0.03 13.84 30.18
C SER A 492 1.08 13.75 29.08
N TYR A 493 0.65 13.84 27.82
CA TYR A 493 1.53 13.69 26.65
C TYR A 493 2.79 14.54 26.74
N GLU A 494 2.69 15.82 27.14
CA GLU A 494 3.84 16.72 27.33
C GLU A 494 4.93 16.15 28.25
N VAL A 495 4.52 15.54 29.36
CA VAL A 495 5.44 14.93 30.32
C VAL A 495 6.02 13.64 29.76
N SER A 496 5.16 12.81 29.15
CA SER A 496 5.54 11.51 28.61
C SER A 496 6.47 11.62 27.40
N ILE A 497 6.23 12.54 26.47
CA ILE A 497 7.11 12.75 25.31
C ILE A 497 8.46 13.29 25.73
N ALA A 498 8.51 14.20 26.72
CA ALA A 498 9.76 14.69 27.28
C ALA A 498 10.57 13.57 27.97
N ALA A 499 9.90 12.67 28.68
CA ALA A 499 10.53 11.55 29.36
C ALA A 499 11.06 10.46 28.40
N ASN A 500 10.44 10.31 27.23
CA ASN A 500 10.75 9.26 26.25
C ASN A 500 11.41 9.82 24.97
N LYS A 501 11.88 11.07 25.00
CA LYS A 501 12.52 11.73 23.84
C LYS A 501 13.73 10.97 23.31
N ASN A 502 14.42 10.23 24.18
CA ASN A 502 15.55 9.39 23.82
C ASN A 502 15.18 8.32 22.79
N LEU A 503 13.96 7.78 22.80
CA LEU A 503 13.53 6.79 21.81
C LEU A 503 13.58 7.35 20.37
N PHE A 504 13.25 8.62 20.20
CA PHE A 504 13.32 9.31 18.92
C PHE A 504 14.75 9.71 18.58
N THR A 505 15.49 10.29 19.53
CA THR A 505 16.86 10.76 19.24
C THR A 505 17.82 9.61 19.00
N ASP A 506 17.66 8.48 19.69
CA ASP A 506 18.48 7.28 19.49
C ASP A 506 18.22 6.66 18.11
N LEU A 507 16.96 6.63 17.66
CA LEU A 507 16.61 6.21 16.30
C LEU A 507 17.22 7.16 15.26
N ALA A 508 17.09 8.47 15.47
CA ALA A 508 17.66 9.48 14.57
C ALA A 508 19.18 9.36 14.46
N SER A 509 19.90 9.32 15.59
CA SER A 509 21.35 9.21 15.61
C SER A 509 21.87 7.91 15.00
N LYS A 510 21.16 6.79 15.19
CA LYS A 510 21.51 5.52 14.53
C LYS A 510 21.41 5.65 13.01
N MET A 511 20.32 6.22 12.51
CA MET A 511 20.13 6.39 11.07
C MET A 511 21.11 7.38 10.46
N GLU A 512 21.33 8.54 11.10
CA GLU A 512 22.36 9.51 10.67
C GLU A 512 23.75 8.87 10.62
N THR A 513 24.09 8.01 11.59
CA THR A 513 25.36 7.27 11.58
C THR A 513 25.44 6.32 10.39
N ILE A 514 24.36 5.59 10.08
CA ILE A 514 24.28 4.71 8.90
C ILE A 514 24.50 5.52 7.61
N LEU A 515 23.70 6.58 7.42
CA LEU A 515 23.64 7.36 6.18
C LEU A 515 24.87 8.25 5.97
N SER A 516 25.57 8.64 7.03
CA SER A 516 26.85 9.38 6.93
C SER A 516 28.03 8.52 6.44
N SER A 517 27.84 7.21 6.33
CA SER A 517 28.86 6.28 5.83
C SER A 517 28.61 5.89 4.37
N ASP A 518 29.63 5.35 3.70
CA ASP A 518 29.46 4.71 2.38
C ASP A 518 29.16 3.21 2.49
N GLU A 519 29.12 2.66 3.72
CA GLU A 519 28.92 1.24 3.97
C GLU A 519 27.48 0.83 3.65
N ILE A 520 27.31 -0.13 2.75
CA ILE A 520 26.04 -0.83 2.56
C ILE A 520 25.85 -1.81 3.71
N ARG A 521 24.68 -1.79 4.34
CA ARG A 521 24.38 -2.62 5.51
C ARG A 521 23.29 -3.62 5.18
N ASP A 522 23.62 -4.88 5.37
CA ASP A 522 22.62 -5.92 5.34
C ASP A 522 21.87 -5.97 6.67
N ASN A 523 20.57 -5.72 6.58
CA ASN A 523 19.62 -5.71 7.70
C ASN A 523 18.44 -6.68 7.44
N ILE A 524 18.59 -7.58 6.47
CA ILE A 524 17.55 -8.55 6.12
C ILE A 524 17.78 -9.78 6.97
N ALA A 525 16.79 -10.16 7.78
CA ALA A 525 16.87 -11.39 8.53
C ALA A 525 16.68 -12.62 7.61
N PRO A 526 17.30 -13.77 7.92
CA PRO A 526 17.13 -14.98 7.12
C PRO A 526 15.70 -15.50 7.17
N ASN A 527 15.23 -16.11 6.08
CA ASN A 527 13.95 -16.82 6.05
C ASN A 527 14.16 -18.29 6.48
N ILE A 528 13.41 -18.73 7.50
CA ILE A 528 13.44 -20.11 8.00
C ILE A 528 12.15 -20.81 7.57
N SER A 529 12.27 -21.95 6.90
CA SER A 529 11.13 -22.74 6.42
C SER A 529 11.30 -24.23 6.71
N VAL A 530 10.17 -24.94 6.87
CA VAL A 530 10.14 -26.40 7.00
C VAL A 530 10.09 -27.00 5.60
N THR A 531 11.00 -27.93 5.28
CA THR A 531 11.05 -28.61 3.97
C THR A 531 10.18 -29.85 3.91
N ASP A 532 10.00 -30.55 5.04
CA ASP A 532 9.21 -31.77 5.15
C ASP A 532 8.38 -31.78 6.44
N PRO A 533 7.16 -32.36 6.43
CA PRO A 533 6.34 -32.44 7.64
C PRO A 533 7.08 -33.09 8.81
N LEU A 534 7.07 -32.42 9.96
CA LEU A 534 7.67 -32.91 11.20
C LEU A 534 6.71 -33.91 11.88
N VAL A 535 6.74 -35.16 11.41
CA VAL A 535 5.86 -36.22 11.89
C VAL A 535 6.69 -37.37 12.47
N PHE A 536 6.48 -37.69 13.74
CA PHE A 536 7.28 -38.69 14.46
C PHE A 536 6.41 -39.69 15.23
N PRO A 537 6.85 -40.96 15.34
CA PRO A 537 6.19 -41.94 16.22
C PRO A 537 6.20 -41.51 17.69
N ALA A 538 5.14 -41.82 18.42
CA ALA A 538 5.12 -41.69 19.88
C ALA A 538 6.24 -42.53 20.52
N GLY A 539 6.96 -41.92 21.45
CA GLY A 539 8.13 -42.48 22.10
C GLY A 539 9.46 -42.21 21.39
N THR A 540 9.47 -41.45 20.30
CA THR A 540 10.73 -41.03 19.63
C THR A 540 11.56 -40.17 20.59
N ASP A 541 12.86 -40.46 20.72
CA ASP A 541 13.80 -39.63 21.48
C ASP A 541 14.17 -38.40 20.65
N PRO A 542 13.74 -37.19 21.03
CA PRO A 542 13.99 -35.99 20.23
C PRO A 542 15.47 -35.63 20.10
N SER A 543 16.33 -36.10 21.01
CA SER A 543 17.79 -35.89 20.90
C SER A 543 18.44 -36.66 19.74
N THR A 544 17.71 -37.62 19.16
CA THR A 544 18.15 -38.40 18.01
C THR A 544 17.67 -37.83 16.67
N ILE A 545 16.79 -36.82 16.69
CA ILE A 545 16.24 -36.19 15.49
C ILE A 545 17.21 -35.10 15.03
N ALA A 546 17.69 -35.21 13.79
CA ALA A 546 18.42 -34.14 13.12
C ALA A 546 17.41 -33.13 12.53
N PHE A 547 16.90 -32.22 13.37
CA PHE A 547 15.92 -31.23 12.92
C PHE A 547 16.42 -30.35 11.76
N SER A 548 17.73 -30.16 11.62
CA SER A 548 18.35 -29.50 10.47
C SER A 548 18.01 -30.13 9.12
N ASP A 549 17.69 -31.43 9.08
CA ASP A 549 17.34 -32.11 7.83
C ASP A 549 15.94 -31.73 7.33
N TYR A 550 15.10 -31.14 8.20
CA TYR A 550 13.74 -30.71 7.90
C TYR A 550 13.62 -29.19 7.71
N ILE A 551 14.73 -28.45 7.82
CA ILE A 551 14.72 -26.98 7.83
C ILE A 551 15.58 -26.44 6.70
N SER A 552 15.05 -25.47 5.97
CA SER A 552 15.80 -24.63 5.04
C SER A 552 15.90 -23.22 5.58
N ILE A 553 17.13 -22.69 5.61
CA ILE A 553 17.43 -21.32 6.02
C ILE A 553 18.09 -20.62 4.83
N VAL A 554 17.43 -19.58 4.32
CA VAL A 554 17.91 -18.82 3.17
C VAL A 554 17.85 -17.34 3.50
N ASP A 555 18.97 -16.67 3.31
CA ASP A 555 19.08 -15.22 3.38
C ASP A 555 19.26 -14.60 1.99
N ALA A 556 18.79 -13.36 1.82
CA ALA A 556 18.88 -12.65 0.55
C ALA A 556 20.33 -12.30 0.17
N VAL A 557 21.15 -11.89 1.14
CA VAL A 557 22.53 -11.43 0.92
C VAL A 557 23.53 -12.57 1.10
N ASP A 558 23.33 -13.40 2.12
CA ASP A 558 24.23 -14.50 2.49
C ASP A 558 23.93 -15.81 1.76
N GLY A 559 22.77 -15.94 1.11
CA GLY A 559 22.33 -17.15 0.44
C GLY A 559 21.89 -18.24 1.43
N THR A 560 22.08 -19.51 1.09
CA THR A 560 21.73 -20.62 1.98
C THR A 560 22.65 -20.66 3.21
N LEU A 561 22.05 -20.61 4.40
CA LEU A 561 22.74 -20.74 5.68
C LEU A 561 22.78 -22.21 6.15
N ASP A 562 23.75 -22.53 7.01
CA ASP A 562 23.92 -23.88 7.56
C ASP A 562 22.88 -24.14 8.66
N ALA A 563 21.84 -24.90 8.34
CA ALA A 563 20.79 -25.26 9.31
C ALA A 563 21.35 -25.97 10.56
N THR A 564 22.52 -26.62 10.49
CA THR A 564 23.11 -27.27 11.67
C THR A 564 23.62 -26.28 12.73
N ALA A 565 23.79 -25.00 12.38
CA ALA A 565 24.16 -23.93 13.30
C ALA A 565 22.97 -23.35 14.08
N ALA A 566 21.74 -23.61 13.63
CA ALA A 566 20.52 -23.08 14.23
C ALA A 566 20.27 -23.60 15.64
N ALA A 567 19.62 -22.75 16.44
CA ALA A 567 19.10 -23.13 17.74
C ALA A 567 17.72 -23.76 17.60
N TYR A 568 17.57 -24.97 18.14
CA TYR A 568 16.34 -25.76 18.13
C TYR A 568 15.77 -25.93 19.53
N ASP A 569 14.52 -25.53 19.72
CA ASP A 569 13.76 -25.72 20.96
C ASP A 569 12.47 -26.49 20.67
N TYR A 570 12.37 -27.71 21.18
CA TYR A 570 11.21 -28.60 21.04
C TYR A 570 10.55 -28.89 22.40
N SER A 571 10.80 -28.05 23.40
CA SER A 571 10.29 -28.26 24.77
C SER A 571 8.77 -28.21 24.89
N ALA A 572 8.08 -27.62 23.91
CA ALA A 572 6.63 -27.58 23.82
C ALA A 572 5.99 -28.91 23.33
N THR A 573 6.80 -29.85 22.82
CA THR A 573 6.31 -31.14 22.30
C THR A 573 6.49 -32.26 23.32
N ASP A 574 5.40 -32.96 23.65
CA ASP A 574 5.47 -34.23 24.36
C ASP A 574 5.57 -35.39 23.36
N PHE A 575 6.80 -35.82 23.08
CA PHE A 575 7.08 -36.92 22.15
C PHE A 575 6.53 -38.27 22.61
N THR A 576 6.04 -38.40 23.85
CA THR A 576 5.43 -39.66 24.34
C THR A 576 3.93 -39.73 24.12
N LYS A 577 3.29 -38.61 23.79
CA LYS A 577 1.84 -38.50 23.69
C LYS A 577 1.43 -38.13 22.27
N VAL A 578 0.53 -38.94 21.71
CA VAL A 578 -0.11 -38.69 20.42
C VAL A 578 -0.80 -37.34 20.43
N GLY A 579 -0.57 -36.53 19.39
CA GLY A 579 -1.15 -35.20 19.27
C GLY A 579 -0.44 -34.35 18.21
N SER A 580 -1.06 -33.21 17.92
CA SER A 580 -0.50 -32.16 17.07
C SER A 580 -0.13 -30.96 17.95
N TYR A 581 1.14 -30.57 17.92
CA TYR A 581 1.70 -29.48 18.72
C TYR A 581 2.02 -28.32 17.79
N SER A 582 1.18 -27.28 17.75
CA SER A 582 1.28 -26.18 16.78
C SER A 582 2.61 -25.41 16.84
N ASP A 583 3.15 -25.24 18.03
CA ASP A 583 4.46 -24.60 18.29
C ASP A 583 5.49 -25.64 18.76
N GLY A 584 5.40 -26.85 18.22
CA GLY A 584 6.15 -28.00 18.70
C GLY A 584 7.66 -27.90 18.51
N LEU A 585 8.12 -27.16 17.50
CA LEU A 585 9.51 -26.81 17.27
C LEU A 585 9.64 -25.30 17.10
N LYS A 586 10.59 -24.70 17.80
CA LYS A 586 11.06 -23.33 17.56
C LYS A 586 12.48 -23.36 17.04
N VAL A 587 12.70 -22.72 15.91
CA VAL A 587 14.01 -22.57 15.28
C VAL A 587 14.42 -21.10 15.35
N LYS A 588 15.69 -20.84 15.65
CA LYS A 588 16.30 -19.51 15.59
C LYS A 588 17.66 -19.58 14.93
N GLU A 589 17.95 -18.62 14.07
CA GLU A 589 19.27 -18.45 13.45
C GLU A 589 19.55 -16.97 13.20
N ALA A 590 20.83 -16.61 13.15
CA ALA A 590 21.28 -15.30 12.71
C ALA A 590 22.11 -15.43 11.44
N ASP A 591 22.02 -14.45 10.55
CA ASP A 591 22.91 -14.36 9.40
C ASP A 591 24.32 -13.87 9.79
N LYS A 592 25.20 -13.61 8.80
CA LYS A 592 26.56 -13.13 9.08
C LYS A 592 26.60 -11.67 9.57
N SER A 593 25.56 -10.90 9.28
CA SER A 593 25.37 -9.51 9.70
C SER A 593 24.79 -9.42 11.13
N GLY A 594 24.34 -10.55 11.69
CA GLY A 594 23.74 -10.64 13.01
C GLY A 594 22.23 -10.39 13.03
N ASN A 595 21.56 -10.39 11.88
CA ASN A 595 20.11 -10.26 11.81
C ASN A 595 19.48 -11.60 12.21
N GLU A 596 18.65 -11.60 13.25
CA GLU A 596 18.04 -12.81 13.80
C GLU A 596 16.66 -13.08 13.21
N ALA A 597 16.37 -14.35 12.92
CA ALA A 597 15.04 -14.83 12.59
C ALA A 597 14.59 -15.95 13.52
N SER A 598 13.27 -16.10 13.67
CA SER A 598 12.68 -17.22 14.41
C SER A 598 11.44 -17.73 13.70
N MET A 599 11.26 -19.04 13.70
CA MET A 599 10.07 -19.71 13.20
C MET A 599 9.59 -20.75 14.21
N ASN A 600 8.27 -20.87 14.36
CA ASN A 600 7.63 -22.00 15.02
C ASN A 600 7.07 -22.95 13.96
N ALA A 601 7.24 -24.25 14.16
CA ALA A 601 6.70 -25.30 13.32
C ALA A 601 5.91 -26.31 14.15
N ALA A 602 4.85 -26.84 13.53
CA ALA A 602 4.06 -27.89 14.15
C ALA A 602 4.81 -29.22 14.13
N ILE A 603 4.80 -29.93 15.26
CA ILE A 603 5.21 -31.34 15.33
C ILE A 603 3.97 -32.20 15.52
N VAL A 604 3.87 -33.27 14.73
CA VAL A 604 2.84 -34.31 14.89
C VAL A 604 3.46 -35.56 15.48
N ILE A 605 2.89 -36.01 16.59
CA ILE A 605 3.25 -37.28 17.23
C ILE A 605 2.12 -38.26 16.97
N TYR A 606 2.40 -39.36 16.26
CA TYR A 606 1.39 -40.36 15.89
C TYR A 606 1.64 -41.71 16.58
N ASN A 607 0.62 -42.55 16.65
CA ASN A 607 0.73 -43.90 17.19
C ASN A 607 1.23 -44.89 16.12
N PRO A 608 2.47 -45.40 16.19
CA PRO A 608 2.99 -46.33 15.18
C PRO A 608 2.30 -47.70 15.20
N ASP A 609 1.66 -48.04 16.32
CA ASP A 609 0.97 -49.31 16.50
C ASP A 609 -0.49 -49.26 16.06
N ASN A 610 -1.01 -48.09 15.65
CA ASN A 610 -2.36 -48.00 15.12
C ASN A 610 -2.50 -48.91 13.86
N LYS A 611 -3.57 -49.72 13.84
CA LYS A 611 -3.96 -50.61 12.73
C LYS A 611 -5.36 -50.32 12.21
N THR A 612 -5.95 -49.21 12.64
CA THR A 612 -7.32 -48.82 12.32
C THR A 612 -7.27 -47.72 11.27
N ALA A 613 -7.98 -47.93 10.17
CA ALA A 613 -8.13 -46.93 9.13
C ALA A 613 -8.81 -45.65 9.67
N PRO A 614 -8.48 -44.46 9.13
CA PRO A 614 -9.08 -43.22 9.58
C PRO A 614 -10.58 -43.17 9.30
N THR A 615 -11.31 -42.49 10.17
CA THR A 615 -12.72 -42.16 9.99
C THR A 615 -12.82 -40.92 9.13
N VAL A 616 -13.52 -41.01 7.99
CA VAL A 616 -13.69 -39.92 7.03
C VAL A 616 -15.16 -39.52 7.00
N THR A 617 -15.44 -38.23 7.22
CA THR A 617 -16.79 -37.67 7.27
C THR A 617 -16.97 -36.72 6.10
N PRO A 618 -17.84 -37.03 5.12
CA PRO A 618 -18.22 -36.09 4.06
C PRO A 618 -18.93 -34.86 4.63
N VAL A 619 -18.89 -33.75 3.90
CA VAL A 619 -19.73 -32.58 4.17
C VAL A 619 -21.19 -32.91 3.81
N ASP A 620 -22.13 -32.57 4.69
CA ASP A 620 -23.55 -32.69 4.39
C ASP A 620 -23.94 -31.72 3.27
N GLY A 621 -24.35 -32.25 2.12
CA GLY A 621 -24.73 -31.44 0.96
C GLY A 621 -23.58 -30.62 0.39
N TYR A 622 -22.38 -31.23 0.26
CA TYR A 622 -21.21 -30.64 -0.40
C TYR A 622 -21.56 -29.94 -1.72
N ARG A 623 -20.79 -28.91 -2.05
CA ARG A 623 -21.05 -28.07 -3.22
C ARG A 623 -21.06 -28.85 -4.53
N THR A 624 -21.70 -28.27 -5.55
CA THR A 624 -21.52 -28.69 -6.94
C THR A 624 -20.20 -28.16 -7.49
N ILE A 625 -19.63 -28.87 -8.44
CA ILE A 625 -18.47 -28.44 -9.24
C ILE A 625 -19.00 -27.59 -10.39
N LYS A 626 -18.37 -26.45 -10.67
CA LYS A 626 -18.77 -25.60 -11.80
C LYS A 626 -18.31 -26.23 -13.12
N MET A 627 -19.06 -26.00 -14.19
CA MET A 627 -18.61 -26.38 -15.53
C MET A 627 -17.25 -25.74 -15.81
N ASP A 628 -16.34 -26.53 -16.38
CA ASP A 628 -14.96 -26.17 -16.70
C ASP A 628 -14.09 -25.74 -15.49
N GLU A 629 -14.51 -26.05 -14.25
CA GLU A 629 -13.66 -25.91 -13.06
C GLU A 629 -12.42 -26.79 -13.21
N ASP A 630 -11.25 -26.27 -12.85
CA ASP A 630 -10.00 -27.03 -12.88
C ASP A 630 -10.05 -28.16 -11.82
N ALA A 631 -10.24 -29.40 -12.31
CA ALA A 631 -10.35 -30.59 -11.48
C ALA A 631 -9.13 -30.82 -10.56
N SER A 632 -7.95 -30.32 -10.95
CA SER A 632 -6.72 -30.44 -10.18
C SER A 632 -6.62 -29.43 -9.03
N ALA A 633 -7.40 -28.34 -9.11
CA ALA A 633 -7.46 -27.27 -8.12
C ALA A 633 -8.60 -27.44 -7.10
N ILE A 634 -9.44 -28.48 -7.23
CA ILE A 634 -10.57 -28.73 -6.33
C ILE A 634 -10.09 -28.98 -4.90
N ALA A 635 -10.59 -28.19 -3.95
CA ALA A 635 -10.31 -28.34 -2.53
C ALA A 635 -11.17 -29.44 -1.91
N TRP A 636 -10.67 -30.68 -1.88
CA TRP A 636 -11.43 -31.80 -1.29
C TRP A 636 -11.67 -31.68 0.21
N LYS A 637 -10.71 -31.11 0.95
CA LYS A 637 -10.86 -30.76 2.36
C LYS A 637 -11.74 -29.51 2.48
N GLY A 638 -12.76 -29.56 3.34
CA GLY A 638 -13.65 -28.42 3.59
C GLY A 638 -14.85 -28.37 2.65
N ASP A 639 -14.65 -28.53 1.34
CA ASP A 639 -15.77 -28.51 0.38
C ASP A 639 -16.54 -29.83 0.35
N PHE A 640 -15.82 -30.95 0.39
CA PHE A 640 -16.38 -32.30 0.20
C PHE A 640 -16.18 -33.21 1.40
N ILE A 641 -15.05 -33.07 2.11
CA ILE A 641 -14.74 -33.80 3.34
C ILE A 641 -14.72 -32.83 4.51
N ALA A 642 -15.62 -33.03 5.47
CA ALA A 642 -15.74 -32.20 6.67
C ALA A 642 -14.64 -32.52 7.69
N SER A 643 -14.30 -33.80 7.86
CA SER A 643 -13.24 -34.22 8.75
C SER A 643 -12.64 -35.57 8.34
N ALA A 644 -11.36 -35.78 8.63
CA ALA A 644 -10.73 -37.08 8.58
C ALA A 644 -9.81 -37.26 9.80
N VAL A 645 -10.11 -38.27 10.62
CA VAL A 645 -9.51 -38.44 11.95
C VAL A 645 -9.06 -39.88 12.12
N ASP A 646 -7.85 -40.11 12.64
CA ASP A 646 -7.38 -41.45 12.98
C ASP A 646 -8.05 -42.00 14.26
N ALA A 647 -7.70 -43.24 14.65
CA ALA A 647 -8.31 -43.87 15.82
C ALA A 647 -7.91 -43.23 17.16
N ASP A 648 -6.83 -42.44 17.18
CA ASP A 648 -6.32 -41.74 18.36
C ASP A 648 -6.83 -40.28 18.42
N GLY A 649 -7.65 -39.85 17.46
CA GLY A 649 -8.25 -38.53 17.41
C GLY A 649 -7.40 -37.48 16.68
N LEU A 650 -6.36 -37.90 15.96
CA LEU A 650 -5.48 -36.99 15.22
C LEU A 650 -6.09 -36.63 13.86
N ASP A 651 -6.07 -35.33 13.52
CA ASP A 651 -6.49 -34.86 12.20
C ASP A 651 -5.48 -35.31 11.13
N VAL A 652 -5.97 -36.09 10.16
CA VAL A 652 -5.19 -36.60 9.01
C VAL A 652 -5.71 -36.05 7.69
N SER A 653 -6.51 -34.98 7.73
CA SER A 653 -7.13 -34.37 6.55
C SER A 653 -6.11 -33.76 5.57
N ALA A 654 -4.85 -33.57 6.00
CA ALA A 654 -3.76 -33.17 5.11
C ALA A 654 -3.35 -34.28 4.12
N ASN A 655 -3.71 -35.54 4.41
CA ASN A 655 -3.35 -36.72 3.61
C ASN A 655 -4.51 -37.19 2.70
N ILE A 656 -5.48 -36.31 2.43
CA ILE A 656 -6.59 -36.58 1.51
C ILE A 656 -6.06 -36.59 0.08
N THR A 657 -6.41 -37.63 -0.67
CA THR A 657 -6.14 -37.76 -2.10
C THR A 657 -7.42 -38.14 -2.82
N ALA A 658 -7.69 -37.52 -3.96
CA ALA A 658 -8.87 -37.80 -4.77
C ALA A 658 -8.46 -38.43 -6.10
N ASP A 659 -9.11 -39.53 -6.47
CA ASP A 659 -9.01 -40.07 -7.82
C ASP A 659 -9.97 -39.32 -8.75
N ILE A 660 -9.43 -38.33 -9.46
CA ILE A 660 -10.17 -37.49 -10.42
C ILE A 660 -10.12 -38.03 -11.84
N SER A 661 -9.62 -39.25 -12.07
CA SER A 661 -9.48 -39.80 -13.42
C SER A 661 -10.81 -40.02 -14.15
N SER A 662 -11.90 -40.16 -13.40
CA SER A 662 -13.28 -40.29 -13.88
C SER A 662 -14.05 -38.97 -13.95
N LEU A 663 -13.51 -37.88 -13.39
CA LEU A 663 -14.22 -36.61 -13.28
C LEU A 663 -14.04 -35.78 -14.57
N ASP A 664 -15.12 -35.57 -15.30
CA ASP A 664 -15.17 -34.65 -16.45
C ASP A 664 -15.92 -33.38 -16.06
N THR A 665 -15.18 -32.29 -15.80
CA THR A 665 -15.76 -31.00 -15.43
C THR A 665 -16.35 -30.23 -16.61
N SER A 666 -16.15 -30.68 -17.85
CA SER A 666 -16.69 -30.03 -19.06
C SER A 666 -18.10 -30.51 -19.42
N THR A 667 -18.55 -31.62 -18.82
CA THR A 667 -19.86 -32.22 -19.10
C THR A 667 -20.71 -32.25 -17.82
N PRO A 668 -21.85 -31.54 -17.79
CA PRO A 668 -22.78 -31.61 -16.65
C PRO A 668 -23.34 -33.03 -16.45
N ASP A 669 -22.93 -33.68 -15.37
CA ASP A 669 -23.39 -35.01 -14.95
C ASP A 669 -23.04 -35.27 -13.47
N GLU A 670 -23.42 -36.43 -12.93
CA GLU A 670 -22.91 -36.96 -11.67
C GLU A 670 -21.72 -37.91 -11.89
N TYR A 671 -20.63 -37.66 -11.18
CA TYR A 671 -19.41 -38.48 -11.24
C TYR A 671 -19.13 -39.11 -9.89
N ASP A 672 -18.72 -40.39 -9.90
CA ASP A 672 -18.18 -41.05 -8.71
C ASP A 672 -16.69 -40.72 -8.58
N VAL A 673 -16.34 -40.03 -7.50
CA VAL A 673 -14.95 -39.70 -7.13
C VAL A 673 -14.57 -40.47 -5.88
N VAL A 674 -13.46 -41.20 -5.94
CA VAL A 674 -12.95 -41.94 -4.78
C VAL A 674 -11.96 -41.08 -4.02
N ILE A 675 -12.29 -40.79 -2.77
CA ILE A 675 -11.43 -40.10 -1.83
C ILE A 675 -10.71 -41.13 -0.97
N THR A 676 -9.38 -41.13 -1.02
CA THR A 676 -8.51 -41.96 -0.19
C THR A 676 -7.85 -41.09 0.87
N VAL A 677 -7.99 -41.47 2.13
CA VAL A 677 -7.29 -40.82 3.26
C VAL A 677 -6.40 -41.83 3.93
N THR A 678 -5.12 -41.50 4.09
CA THR A 678 -4.13 -42.35 4.77
C THR A 678 -3.64 -41.69 6.04
N ASP A 679 -3.70 -42.39 7.17
CA ASP A 679 -3.15 -41.91 8.43
C ASP A 679 -1.60 -41.99 8.44
N PHE A 680 -0.97 -41.42 9.47
CA PHE A 680 0.49 -41.41 9.58
C PHE A 680 1.11 -42.79 9.90
N ALA A 681 0.28 -43.78 10.32
CA ALA A 681 0.70 -45.17 10.51
C ALA A 681 0.57 -46.01 9.22
N GLY A 682 0.03 -45.44 8.14
CA GLY A 682 -0.14 -46.06 6.83
C GLY A 682 -1.45 -46.81 6.63
N ASN A 683 -2.45 -46.63 7.50
CA ASN A 683 -3.78 -47.20 7.31
C ASN A 683 -4.63 -46.27 6.44
N SER A 684 -5.33 -46.81 5.44
CA SER A 684 -6.13 -46.02 4.51
C SER A 684 -7.62 -46.33 4.59
N SER A 685 -8.45 -45.30 4.37
CA SER A 685 -9.89 -45.38 4.20
C SER A 685 -10.31 -44.78 2.86
N ASN A 686 -11.31 -45.37 2.22
CA ASN A 686 -11.83 -44.92 0.94
C ASN A 686 -13.29 -44.55 1.05
N VAL A 687 -13.67 -43.38 0.55
CA VAL A 687 -15.06 -42.91 0.46
C VAL A 687 -15.35 -42.55 -0.98
N THR A 688 -16.43 -43.10 -1.54
CA THR A 688 -16.92 -42.68 -2.85
C THR A 688 -17.93 -41.56 -2.68
N LEU A 689 -17.63 -40.40 -3.26
CA LEU A 689 -18.52 -39.25 -3.32
C LEU A 689 -19.17 -39.17 -4.70
N LYS A 690 -20.46 -38.87 -4.73
CA LYS A 690 -21.19 -38.55 -5.95
C LYS A 690 -21.17 -37.04 -6.15
N VAL A 691 -20.23 -36.55 -6.95
CA VAL A 691 -20.09 -35.11 -7.20
C VAL A 691 -20.89 -34.72 -8.43
N THR A 692 -21.61 -33.60 -8.36
CA THR A 692 -22.40 -33.09 -9.47
C THR A 692 -21.64 -31.94 -10.14
N VAL A 693 -21.43 -32.04 -11.45
CA VAL A 693 -20.99 -30.92 -12.29
C VAL A 693 -22.23 -30.18 -12.78
N ALA A 694 -22.39 -28.92 -12.37
CA ALA A 694 -23.53 -28.10 -12.76
C ALA A 694 -23.37 -27.56 -14.18
N ALA A 695 -24.48 -27.38 -14.90
CA ALA A 695 -24.48 -26.63 -16.15
C ALA A 695 -24.06 -25.17 -15.89
N ALA A 696 -23.42 -24.53 -16.87
CA ALA A 696 -23.13 -23.11 -16.76
C ALA A 696 -24.44 -22.33 -16.51
N ASP A 697 -24.44 -21.51 -15.47
CA ASP A 697 -25.50 -20.52 -15.26
C ASP A 697 -25.48 -19.54 -16.45
N GLU A 698 -26.62 -19.36 -17.13
CA GLU A 698 -26.81 -18.35 -18.19
C GLU A 698 -26.74 -16.91 -17.67
#